data_AF-A0A957PC55-F1
#
_entry.id   AF-A0A957PC55-F1
#
_cell.length_a   1.000
_cell.length_b   1.000
_cell.length_c   1.000
_cell.angle_alpha   90.00
_cell.angle_beta   90.00
_cell.angle_gamma   90.00
#
_symmetry.space_group_name_H-M   'P 1'
#
loop_
_entity.id
_entity.type
_entity.pdbx_description
1 polymer ?
#
loop_
_entity_poly.entity_id
_entity_poly.type
_entity_poly.pdbx_seq_one_letter_code
_entity_poly.pdbx_strand_id
1 'polypeptide(L)'
;MALSRLGPVVHIIAALIPLAWIHMANGGSLRHPPNPGLAILCALLALLPDIDSHASLLGRFLPEVSRYIERHYGHRTITHSVLANLVVGGFAYTLAPDWLPLTLAYASHLLIDMIVGGNAGVPLFWPAPWRFKLMHVAPASRGELVTAALALALVLLPFTTPGVASQAQAMIPRQPTPTPTKTPEPTPTPAPTLVVVRVAHVYHIESEILVKAGDVITTGQLLADLHTLRAQIRARQVVPSPTPTITIDFRRGLKRQLATVNAPLINLRAGPGTDTPIVGAARQGQTFAVISRQAGWVQVAQAAGAAWLFGELLTLTTEGDATPPTPAPVDPLQMSSAWADLQLARAIATQAFAPPDPELLSACHSRLEALRNDLWQAQLARDAAKVKANEPGSSTPWESIHALEAGLFERERQIAEQEEACRQLARQPYARDDFDRQIAAARLQQAEIDYLQKIATPTPRPTATATPTPTPRPTLPPPDYSETYVVSLVAGDVYAVKIVQVNGNEATVEIQVAIGYGQPDAAAPPSLAGDAPLTVIDHGAISAAFTRSGVDIEALLIARIEDAQTSIDVAAFEFDLDRVADALLAAHRRGVTVRWVTDDEYGLDHDSEPGHGQFGRLAAAGIPVHSDAGTALMHNKFWIFDNQTVWTGSTNITLNGTQRNNNNVLIFESAAVAEIYTREFEEMWAGQFGAGSPSHVGAQTVELDGIPVEILFGPEDRVADRLTQLILDAQDNIKFMAFSFTHDGMGEALQQKAQELGAVQGIFEARSSATEHSELTRLHCQSSAQVRTDGNPAIMHHKVIIIDDAITVAGSFNFSRNADENNDENLVIIQSEEIAQAYLEEFERRWQEASAPGVECR
;
A
#
# COMPACT_ATOMS: atom_id res chain seq x y z
N MET A 1 14.94 -16.63 14.14
CA MET A 1 15.51 -17.13 12.86
C MET A 1 15.71 -18.65 12.83
N ALA A 2 16.40 -19.30 13.77
CA ALA A 2 16.66 -20.75 13.66
C ALA A 2 15.41 -21.67 13.70
N LEU A 3 14.40 -21.32 14.52
CA LEU A 3 13.21 -22.14 14.74
C LEU A 3 12.28 -22.23 13.51
N SER A 4 12.11 -21.15 12.75
CA SER A 4 11.12 -21.05 11.65
C SER A 4 11.53 -21.78 10.36
N ARG A 5 12.43 -22.77 10.46
CA ARG A 5 12.81 -23.70 9.38
C ARG A 5 12.80 -25.16 9.84
N LEU A 6 12.23 -25.44 11.03
CA LEU A 6 12.28 -26.77 11.63
C LEU A 6 11.28 -27.77 11.07
N GLY A 7 10.06 -27.37 10.70
CA GLY A 7 9.02 -28.28 10.18
C GLY A 7 9.57 -29.31 9.18
N PRO A 8 10.10 -28.88 8.01
CA PRO A 8 10.70 -29.80 7.04
C PRO A 8 11.81 -30.68 7.62
N VAL A 9 12.60 -30.19 8.57
CA VAL A 9 13.63 -30.96 9.27
C VAL A 9 13.03 -32.01 10.20
N VAL A 10 11.91 -31.73 10.89
CA VAL A 10 11.20 -32.70 11.73
C VAL A 10 10.63 -33.83 10.88
N HIS A 11 9.96 -33.50 9.77
CA HIS A 11 9.40 -34.49 8.84
C HIS A 11 10.51 -35.34 8.19
N ILE A 12 11.61 -34.72 7.73
CA ILE A 12 12.79 -35.43 7.20
C ILE A 12 13.41 -36.37 8.25
N ILE A 13 13.51 -35.98 9.51
CA ILE A 13 14.06 -36.86 10.57
C ILE A 13 13.09 -38.01 10.86
N ALA A 14 11.78 -37.75 10.93
CA ALA A 14 10.76 -38.78 11.14
C ALA A 14 10.75 -39.82 10.00
N ALA A 15 10.95 -39.38 8.76
CA ALA A 15 11.06 -40.22 7.57
C ALA A 15 12.16 -41.29 7.65
N LEU A 16 13.21 -41.04 8.44
CA LEU A 16 14.33 -41.94 8.61
C LEU A 16 14.11 -42.99 9.70
N ILE A 17 13.07 -42.87 10.54
CA ILE A 17 12.78 -43.86 11.59
C ILE A 17 12.44 -45.23 10.96
N PRO A 18 11.48 -45.36 10.01
CA PRO A 18 11.18 -46.65 9.39
C PRO A 18 12.40 -47.24 8.69
N LEU A 19 13.17 -46.40 7.98
CA LEU A 19 14.38 -46.83 7.28
C LEU A 19 15.46 -47.36 8.23
N ALA A 20 15.76 -46.65 9.32
CA ALA A 20 16.73 -47.08 10.32
C ALA A 20 16.37 -48.43 10.95
N TRP A 21 15.09 -48.60 11.30
CA TRP A 21 14.58 -49.84 11.90
C TRP A 21 14.55 -51.00 10.90
N ILE A 22 14.06 -50.79 9.67
CA ILE A 22 14.02 -51.82 8.62
C ILE A 22 15.42 -52.22 8.16
N HIS A 23 16.37 -51.28 8.11
CA HIS A 23 17.77 -51.54 7.80
C HIS A 23 18.45 -52.40 8.87
N MET A 24 18.34 -52.00 10.15
CA MET A 24 18.83 -52.78 11.28
C MET A 24 18.14 -54.17 11.35
N ALA A 25 16.83 -54.24 11.10
CA ALA A 25 16.07 -55.48 11.01
C ALA A 25 16.46 -56.37 9.82
N ASN A 26 17.14 -55.85 8.79
CA ASN A 26 17.72 -56.66 7.71
C ASN A 26 19.19 -57.06 7.96
N GLY A 27 19.74 -56.79 9.16
CA GLY A 27 21.12 -57.10 9.52
C GLY A 27 22.12 -55.96 9.26
N GLY A 28 21.62 -54.75 9.00
CA GLY A 28 22.43 -53.54 8.90
C GLY A 28 23.12 -53.16 10.22
N SER A 29 24.02 -52.16 10.17
CA SER A 29 24.71 -51.64 11.36
C SER A 29 25.22 -50.22 11.14
N LEU A 30 25.74 -49.54 12.18
CA LEU A 30 26.43 -48.25 12.03
C LEU A 30 27.66 -48.30 11.10
N ARG A 31 28.27 -49.48 10.92
CA ARG A 31 29.43 -49.66 10.01
C ARG A 31 29.02 -49.84 8.55
N HIS A 32 27.76 -50.19 8.32
CA HIS A 32 27.14 -50.35 7.01
C HIS A 32 25.76 -49.69 7.07
N PRO A 33 25.67 -48.34 7.02
CA PRO A 33 24.43 -47.58 7.21
C PRO A 33 23.41 -47.84 6.07
N PRO A 34 22.15 -47.36 6.20
CA PRO A 34 21.15 -47.49 5.14
C PRO A 34 21.64 -46.88 3.83
N ASN A 35 21.12 -47.37 2.70
CA ASN A 35 21.42 -46.81 1.38
C ASN A 35 21.08 -45.30 1.37
N PRO A 36 22.05 -44.39 1.13
CA PRO A 36 21.80 -42.95 1.21
C PRO A 36 20.83 -42.46 0.13
N GLY A 37 20.75 -43.11 -1.02
CA GLY A 37 19.74 -42.80 -2.04
C GLY A 37 18.32 -43.14 -1.56
N LEU A 38 18.17 -44.26 -0.83
CA LEU A 38 16.90 -44.65 -0.20
C LEU A 38 16.54 -43.70 0.96
N ALA A 39 17.53 -43.22 1.72
CA ALA A 39 17.34 -42.20 2.76
C ALA A 39 16.88 -40.85 2.19
N ILE A 40 17.49 -40.39 1.09
CA ILE A 40 17.06 -39.19 0.37
C ILE A 40 15.64 -39.38 -0.20
N LEU A 41 15.31 -40.54 -0.75
CA LEU A 41 13.97 -40.80 -1.28
C LEU A 41 12.90 -40.88 -0.17
N CYS A 42 13.24 -41.41 1.01
CA CYS A 42 12.38 -41.30 2.20
C CYS A 42 12.16 -39.83 2.61
N ALA A 43 13.24 -39.04 2.67
CA ALA A 43 13.17 -37.62 3.02
C ALA A 43 12.33 -36.79 2.03
N LEU A 44 12.42 -37.09 0.73
CA LEU A 44 11.60 -36.45 -0.31
C LEU A 44 10.13 -36.88 -0.23
N LEU A 45 9.84 -38.17 -0.02
CA LEU A 45 8.46 -38.65 0.13
C LEU A 45 7.79 -38.14 1.42
N ALA A 46 8.54 -37.90 2.49
CA ALA A 46 7.99 -37.27 3.69
C ALA A 46 7.61 -35.80 3.45
N LEU A 47 8.27 -35.08 2.54
CA LEU A 47 7.85 -33.72 2.13
C LEU A 47 6.80 -33.72 1.01
N LEU A 48 6.31 -34.89 0.56
CA LEU A 48 5.35 -34.99 -0.54
C LEU A 48 3.89 -34.67 -0.16
N PRO A 49 3.36 -34.90 1.07
CA PRO A 49 2.01 -34.47 1.41
C PRO A 49 1.83 -32.96 1.33
N ASP A 50 2.85 -32.23 1.80
CA ASP A 50 3.01 -30.77 1.74
C ASP A 50 2.99 -30.17 0.32
N ILE A 51 2.95 -30.98 -0.75
CA ILE A 51 2.67 -30.47 -2.10
C ILE A 51 1.28 -29.83 -2.19
N ASP A 52 0.37 -30.05 -1.23
CA ASP A 52 -0.94 -29.39 -1.15
C ASP A 52 -0.92 -27.95 -0.62
N SER A 53 0.26 -27.34 -0.40
CA SER A 53 0.36 -25.88 -0.21
C SER A 53 1.57 -25.25 -0.89
N HIS A 54 1.31 -24.19 -1.67
CA HIS A 54 2.33 -23.39 -2.36
C HIS A 54 3.34 -22.75 -1.40
N ALA A 55 3.01 -22.63 -0.11
CA ALA A 55 3.88 -22.11 0.93
C ALA A 55 4.93 -23.12 1.40
N SER A 56 4.77 -24.42 1.14
CA SER A 56 5.69 -25.47 1.62
C SER A 56 7.02 -25.52 0.86
N LEU A 57 7.96 -26.37 1.29
CA LEU A 57 9.24 -26.53 0.59
C LEU A 57 9.06 -27.17 -0.80
N LEU A 58 8.17 -28.16 -0.93
CA LEU A 58 7.92 -28.85 -2.19
C LEU A 58 6.86 -28.14 -3.04
N GLY A 59 5.88 -27.49 -2.42
CA GLY A 59 4.89 -26.66 -3.12
C GLY A 59 5.54 -25.50 -3.88
N ARG A 60 6.56 -24.86 -3.30
CA ARG A 60 7.40 -23.86 -4.00
C ARG A 60 8.19 -24.43 -5.19
N PHE A 61 8.39 -25.75 -5.26
CA PHE A 61 9.17 -26.43 -6.31
C PHE A 61 8.29 -26.94 -7.46
N LEU A 62 7.01 -27.25 -7.19
CA LEU A 62 6.00 -27.58 -8.20
C LEU A 62 4.76 -26.68 -8.02
N PRO A 63 4.90 -25.35 -8.16
CA PRO A 63 3.89 -24.41 -7.68
C PRO A 63 2.61 -24.42 -8.51
N GLU A 64 2.62 -24.90 -9.75
CA GLU A 64 1.43 -25.14 -10.57
C GLU A 64 0.57 -26.27 -9.98
N VAL A 65 1.19 -27.43 -9.74
CA VAL A 65 0.54 -28.59 -9.11
C VAL A 65 0.07 -28.24 -7.70
N SER A 66 0.90 -27.47 -6.97
CA SER A 66 0.62 -27.11 -5.60
C SER A 66 -0.55 -26.13 -5.47
N ARG A 67 -0.51 -25.01 -6.21
CA ARG A 67 -1.64 -24.07 -6.31
C ARG A 67 -2.90 -24.76 -6.84
N TYR A 68 -2.78 -25.73 -7.74
CA TYR A 68 -3.94 -26.49 -8.22
C TYR A 68 -4.58 -27.31 -7.08
N ILE A 69 -3.80 -28.11 -6.34
CA ILE A 69 -4.34 -28.95 -5.25
C ILE A 69 -4.91 -28.07 -4.13
N GLU A 70 -4.19 -27.02 -3.75
CA GLU A 70 -4.58 -26.08 -2.69
C GLU A 70 -5.89 -25.35 -3.03
N ARG A 71 -6.09 -24.92 -4.29
CA ARG A 71 -7.33 -24.25 -4.73
C ARG A 71 -8.53 -25.19 -4.87
N HIS A 72 -8.34 -26.44 -5.33
CA HIS A 72 -9.45 -27.36 -5.60
C HIS A 72 -9.81 -28.26 -4.42
N TYR A 73 -8.91 -28.41 -3.44
CA TYR A 73 -9.10 -29.32 -2.30
C TYR A 73 -8.71 -28.70 -0.95
N GLY A 74 -7.97 -27.58 -0.90
CA GLY A 74 -7.46 -26.98 0.34
C GLY A 74 -6.17 -27.64 0.86
N HIS A 75 -5.38 -26.91 1.65
CA HIS A 75 -4.20 -27.48 2.34
C HIS A 75 -4.60 -28.43 3.48
N ARG A 76 -3.81 -29.48 3.71
CA ARG A 76 -4.06 -30.58 4.64
C ARG A 76 -5.39 -31.29 4.36
N THR A 77 -5.53 -31.78 3.12
CA THR A 77 -6.74 -32.50 2.66
C THR A 77 -6.41 -33.82 1.94
N ILE A 78 -6.49 -33.88 0.61
CA ILE A 78 -6.39 -35.11 -0.20
C ILE A 78 -5.03 -35.81 -0.04
N THR A 79 -3.93 -35.07 -0.05
CA THR A 79 -2.57 -35.62 0.16
C THR A 79 -2.34 -36.03 1.62
N HIS A 80 -3.05 -35.40 2.55
CA HIS A 80 -2.94 -35.64 3.99
C HIS A 80 -3.86 -36.79 4.48
N SER A 81 -4.17 -37.74 3.60
CA SER A 81 -5.10 -38.85 3.82
C SER A 81 -4.42 -40.23 3.81
N VAL A 82 -5.07 -41.23 4.41
CA VAL A 82 -4.66 -42.64 4.30
C VAL A 82 -4.71 -43.11 2.84
N LEU A 83 -5.65 -42.58 2.05
CA LEU A 83 -5.81 -42.92 0.63
C LEU A 83 -4.57 -42.52 -0.19
N ALA A 84 -4.08 -41.29 -0.03
CA ALA A 84 -2.87 -40.83 -0.72
C ALA A 84 -1.64 -41.66 -0.31
N ASN A 85 -1.50 -41.98 0.98
CA ASN A 85 -0.44 -42.87 1.47
C ASN A 85 -0.50 -44.28 0.85
N LEU A 86 -1.70 -44.85 0.65
CA LEU A 86 -1.87 -46.13 -0.03
C LEU A 86 -1.54 -46.07 -1.53
N VAL A 87 -1.86 -44.97 -2.21
CA VAL A 87 -1.50 -44.75 -3.63
C VAL A 87 0.03 -44.64 -3.77
N VAL A 88 0.69 -43.83 -2.94
CA VAL A 88 2.15 -43.69 -2.93
C VAL A 88 2.84 -45.02 -2.61
N GLY A 89 2.33 -45.77 -1.63
CA GLY A 89 2.85 -47.10 -1.28
C GLY A 89 2.67 -48.14 -2.40
N GLY A 90 1.53 -48.12 -3.10
CA GLY A 90 1.29 -48.95 -4.28
C GLY A 90 2.25 -48.64 -5.43
N PHE A 91 2.51 -47.35 -5.68
CA PHE A 91 3.50 -46.92 -6.68
C PHE A 91 4.92 -47.37 -6.29
N ALA A 92 5.31 -47.14 -5.03
CA ALA A 92 6.60 -47.58 -4.49
C ALA A 92 6.79 -49.10 -4.62
N TYR A 93 5.77 -49.91 -4.34
CA TYR A 93 5.80 -51.38 -4.46
C TYR A 93 6.15 -51.89 -5.86
N THR A 94 5.77 -51.14 -6.90
CA THR A 94 6.06 -51.49 -8.30
C THR A 94 7.42 -51.00 -8.79
N LEU A 95 8.00 -49.96 -8.17
CA LEU A 95 9.22 -49.30 -8.64
C LEU A 95 10.47 -49.63 -7.82
N ALA A 96 10.34 -50.00 -6.55
CA ALA A 96 11.47 -50.18 -5.63
C ALA A 96 11.35 -51.48 -4.81
N PRO A 97 12.41 -52.30 -4.73
CA PRO A 97 12.41 -53.47 -3.84
C PRO A 97 12.28 -53.08 -2.36
N ASP A 98 12.75 -51.88 -2.00
CA ASP A 98 12.67 -51.27 -0.67
C ASP A 98 11.45 -50.33 -0.50
N TRP A 99 10.29 -50.71 -1.06
CA TRP A 99 9.04 -49.93 -1.02
C TRP A 99 8.48 -49.65 0.38
N LEU A 100 8.75 -50.53 1.35
CA LEU A 100 8.16 -50.44 2.70
C LEU A 100 8.70 -49.22 3.50
N PRO A 101 10.02 -48.97 3.58
CA PRO A 101 10.56 -47.69 4.07
C PRO A 101 9.94 -46.47 3.40
N LEU A 102 9.78 -46.49 2.07
CA LEU A 102 9.23 -45.37 1.29
C LEU A 102 7.77 -45.06 1.65
N THR A 103 6.94 -46.10 1.80
CA THR A 103 5.54 -45.96 2.22
C THR A 103 5.43 -45.41 3.64
N LEU A 104 6.26 -45.92 4.56
CA LEU A 104 6.24 -45.49 5.95
C LEU A 104 6.85 -44.09 6.15
N ALA A 105 7.71 -43.62 5.25
CA ALA A 105 8.22 -42.25 5.24
C ALA A 105 7.09 -41.24 4.95
N TYR A 106 6.25 -41.48 3.94
CA TYR A 106 5.07 -40.65 3.65
C TYR A 106 4.10 -40.63 4.85
N ALA A 107 3.78 -41.81 5.40
CA ALA A 107 2.93 -41.94 6.58
C ALA A 107 3.48 -41.20 7.82
N SER A 108 4.81 -41.07 7.94
CA SER A 108 5.43 -40.38 9.09
C SER A 108 5.12 -38.88 9.12
N HIS A 109 4.94 -38.23 7.96
CA HIS A 109 4.57 -36.81 7.87
C HIS A 109 3.22 -36.56 8.51
N LEU A 110 2.21 -37.36 8.15
CA LEU A 110 0.85 -37.29 8.67
C LEU A 110 0.82 -37.41 10.21
N LEU A 111 1.66 -38.31 10.76
CA LEU A 111 1.79 -38.50 12.20
C LEU A 111 2.46 -37.32 12.92
N ILE A 112 3.47 -36.69 12.31
CA ILE A 112 4.08 -35.46 12.85
C ILE A 112 3.08 -34.31 12.79
N ASP A 113 2.28 -34.19 11.74
CA ASP A 113 1.28 -33.13 11.63
C ASP A 113 0.10 -33.26 12.62
N MET A 114 -0.26 -34.49 13.00
CA MET A 114 -1.16 -34.73 14.14
C MET A 114 -0.56 -34.33 15.51
N ILE A 115 0.75 -34.03 15.58
CA ILE A 115 1.46 -33.62 16.80
C ILE A 115 1.77 -32.12 16.76
N VAL A 116 2.28 -31.60 15.63
CA VAL A 116 2.86 -30.26 15.46
C VAL A 116 1.93 -29.30 14.68
N GLY A 117 0.89 -29.80 14.00
CA GLY A 117 0.01 -29.03 13.11
C GLY A 117 -0.99 -28.07 13.78
N GLY A 118 -0.75 -27.62 15.00
CA GLY A 118 -1.58 -26.61 15.68
C GLY A 118 -2.95 -27.15 16.12
N ASN A 119 -4.04 -26.49 15.70
CA ASN A 119 -5.42 -26.85 16.08
C ASN A 119 -6.23 -27.58 15.02
N ALA A 120 -5.88 -27.47 13.73
CA ALA A 120 -6.67 -28.05 12.63
C ALA A 120 -6.66 -29.59 12.58
N GLY A 121 -5.54 -30.24 12.89
CA GLY A 121 -5.40 -31.70 12.75
C GLY A 121 -5.47 -32.19 11.29
N VAL A 122 -5.44 -33.51 11.12
CA VAL A 122 -5.22 -34.19 9.82
C VAL A 122 -6.45 -35.03 9.41
N PRO A 123 -7.05 -34.83 8.22
CA PRO A 123 -8.23 -35.57 7.78
C PRO A 123 -7.85 -36.93 7.16
N LEU A 124 -7.46 -37.88 8.02
CA LEU A 124 -7.03 -39.22 7.61
C LEU A 124 -8.00 -39.94 6.66
N PHE A 125 -9.30 -39.65 6.76
CA PHE A 125 -10.36 -40.26 5.97
C PHE A 125 -11.02 -39.27 4.99
N TRP A 126 -10.30 -38.24 4.53
CA TRP A 126 -10.74 -37.35 3.44
C TRP A 126 -11.35 -38.17 2.27
N PRO A 127 -12.52 -37.79 1.72
CA PRO A 127 -13.24 -36.53 1.92
C PRO A 127 -14.14 -36.43 3.16
N ALA A 128 -14.13 -37.40 4.09
CA ALA A 128 -14.87 -37.25 5.35
C ALA A 128 -14.27 -36.11 6.22
N PRO A 129 -15.09 -35.27 6.87
CA PRO A 129 -14.64 -34.07 7.60
C PRO A 129 -13.94 -34.36 8.95
N TRP A 130 -13.65 -35.62 9.27
CA TRP A 130 -13.07 -36.02 10.55
C TRP A 130 -11.56 -35.75 10.59
N ARG A 131 -11.16 -34.71 11.32
CA ARG A 131 -9.75 -34.33 11.52
C ARG A 131 -9.22 -34.94 12.83
N PHE A 132 -8.05 -35.57 12.75
CA PHE A 132 -7.41 -36.30 13.85
C PHE A 132 -6.23 -35.49 14.43
N LYS A 133 -6.01 -35.62 15.74
CA LYS A 133 -4.95 -34.93 16.48
C LYS A 133 -4.48 -35.82 17.63
N LEU A 134 -3.15 -35.95 17.79
CA LEU A 134 -2.50 -36.81 18.78
C LEU A 134 -1.88 -35.99 19.93
N MET A 135 -1.42 -34.77 19.65
CA MET A 135 -0.89 -33.84 20.64
C MET A 135 -1.10 -32.40 20.16
N HIS A 136 -0.82 -31.42 21.03
CA HIS A 136 -0.74 -30.01 20.62
C HIS A 136 0.66 -29.47 20.90
N VAL A 137 1.54 -29.61 19.92
CA VAL A 137 2.77 -28.86 19.77
C VAL A 137 2.51 -27.74 18.77
N ALA A 138 2.98 -26.52 19.06
CA ALA A 138 2.91 -25.42 18.11
C ALA A 138 4.07 -25.49 17.09
N PRO A 139 3.87 -25.10 15.82
CA PRO A 139 4.96 -24.90 14.86
C PRO A 139 5.99 -23.86 15.33
N ALA A 140 7.22 -23.95 14.83
CA ALA A 140 8.36 -23.08 15.19
C ALA A 140 8.66 -22.98 16.70
N SER A 141 8.23 -23.96 17.50
CA SER A 141 8.30 -23.92 18.97
C SER A 141 9.42 -24.78 19.57
N ARG A 142 9.65 -24.64 20.88
CA ARG A 142 10.51 -25.57 21.63
C ARG A 142 9.93 -26.99 21.67
N GLY A 143 8.61 -27.16 21.55
CA GLY A 143 7.99 -28.48 21.45
C GLY A 143 8.29 -29.17 20.12
N GLU A 144 8.39 -28.41 19.02
CA GLU A 144 8.80 -28.92 17.72
C GLU A 144 10.27 -29.37 17.74
N LEU A 145 11.16 -28.61 18.38
CA LEU A 145 12.54 -29.05 18.67
C LEU A 145 12.59 -30.36 19.48
N VAL A 146 11.74 -30.50 20.50
CA VAL A 146 11.65 -31.75 21.27
C VAL A 146 11.13 -32.90 20.41
N THR A 147 10.14 -32.65 19.55
CA THR A 147 9.61 -33.64 18.59
C THR A 147 10.71 -34.09 17.61
N ALA A 148 11.50 -33.16 17.07
CA ALA A 148 12.65 -33.45 16.21
C ALA A 148 13.74 -34.25 16.95
N ALA A 149 14.04 -33.89 18.21
CA ALA A 149 15.02 -34.59 19.03
C ALA A 149 14.58 -36.01 19.40
N LEU A 150 13.29 -36.21 19.70
CA LEU A 150 12.70 -37.53 19.94
C LEU A 150 12.66 -38.38 18.67
N ALA A 151 12.31 -37.80 17.52
CA ALA A 151 12.38 -38.47 16.23
C ALA A 151 13.83 -38.90 15.92
N LEU A 152 14.82 -38.02 16.13
CA LEU A 152 16.24 -38.34 15.95
C LEU A 152 16.72 -39.43 16.91
N ALA A 153 16.25 -39.42 18.16
CA ALA A 153 16.53 -40.49 19.12
C ALA A 153 15.94 -41.84 18.64
N LEU A 154 14.74 -41.85 18.04
CA LEU A 154 14.13 -43.05 17.46
C LEU A 154 14.84 -43.55 16.20
N VAL A 155 15.43 -42.67 15.38
CA VAL A 155 16.35 -43.03 14.28
C VAL A 155 17.61 -43.73 14.82
N LEU A 156 18.17 -43.23 15.92
CA LEU A 156 19.42 -43.74 16.50
C LEU A 156 19.23 -44.98 17.40
N LEU A 157 18.05 -45.16 18.00
CA LEU A 157 17.78 -46.24 18.96
C LEU A 157 18.14 -47.66 18.48
N PRO A 158 17.73 -48.14 17.29
CA PRO A 158 18.00 -49.53 16.88
C PRO A 158 19.49 -49.78 16.65
N PHE A 159 20.26 -48.74 16.30
CA PHE A 159 21.71 -48.80 16.15
C PHE A 159 22.45 -48.89 17.49
N THR A 160 21.87 -48.32 18.56
CA THR A 160 22.44 -48.37 19.93
C THR A 160 21.99 -49.60 20.73
N THR A 161 20.89 -50.25 20.32
CA THR A 161 20.29 -51.40 21.03
C THR A 161 20.04 -52.60 20.10
N PRO A 162 21.09 -53.35 19.69
CA PRO A 162 20.98 -54.36 18.63
C PRO A 162 19.96 -55.48 18.85
N GLY A 163 19.64 -55.80 20.12
CA GLY A 163 18.64 -56.82 20.48
C GLY A 163 17.18 -56.41 20.23
N VAL A 164 16.91 -55.14 19.94
CA VAL A 164 15.56 -54.64 19.58
C VAL A 164 15.29 -54.85 18.09
N ALA A 165 16.31 -54.62 17.25
CA ALA A 165 16.21 -54.74 15.79
C ALA A 165 15.89 -56.16 15.30
N SER A 166 16.40 -57.19 15.97
CA SER A 166 16.16 -58.59 15.59
C SER A 166 14.71 -59.04 15.77
N GLN A 167 13.92 -58.36 16.61
CA GLN A 167 12.49 -58.64 16.74
C GLN A 167 11.66 -58.10 15.56
N ALA A 168 12.07 -56.95 14.99
CA ALA A 168 11.40 -56.37 13.82
C ALA A 168 11.63 -57.17 12.52
N GLN A 169 12.67 -58.00 12.46
CA GLN A 169 13.00 -58.86 11.30
C GLN A 169 11.87 -59.84 10.94
N ALA A 170 10.97 -60.16 11.89
CA ALA A 170 9.86 -61.09 11.68
C ALA A 170 8.67 -60.52 10.90
N MET A 171 8.67 -59.22 10.53
CA MET A 171 7.48 -58.51 9.99
C MET A 171 7.67 -57.91 8.57
N ILE A 172 8.78 -58.19 7.88
CA ILE A 172 9.19 -57.44 6.67
C ILE A 172 9.28 -58.35 5.42
N PRO A 173 8.48 -58.10 4.34
CA PRO A 173 8.62 -58.76 3.03
C PRO A 173 9.87 -58.33 2.24
N ARG A 174 10.28 -59.08 1.19
CA ARG A 174 11.51 -58.83 0.39
C ARG A 174 11.30 -58.92 -1.14
N GLN A 175 12.15 -58.25 -1.92
CA GLN A 175 12.20 -58.21 -3.40
C GLN A 175 13.67 -58.26 -3.98
N PRO A 176 13.92 -58.38 -5.31
CA PRO A 176 15.25 -58.63 -5.95
C PRO A 176 15.93 -57.39 -6.63
N THR A 177 17.18 -57.50 -7.17
CA THR A 177 18.08 -56.33 -7.47
C THR A 177 19.18 -56.48 -8.58
N PRO A 178 19.55 -55.41 -9.35
CA PRO A 178 20.81 -55.29 -10.16
C PRO A 178 21.62 -53.92 -10.04
N THR A 179 22.61 -53.63 -10.94
CA THR A 179 23.90 -52.89 -10.64
C THR A 179 24.29 -51.60 -11.47
N PRO A 180 25.09 -50.59 -10.97
CA PRO A 180 25.37 -49.28 -11.65
C PRO A 180 26.85 -48.71 -11.72
N THR A 181 27.08 -47.53 -12.36
CA THR A 181 28.24 -46.55 -12.30
C THR A 181 27.82 -45.15 -12.92
N LYS A 182 28.51 -43.96 -12.97
CA LYS A 182 29.81 -43.34 -12.50
C LYS A 182 29.73 -41.76 -12.47
N THR A 183 30.85 -40.98 -12.41
CA THR A 183 30.91 -39.49 -12.15
C THR A 183 31.98 -38.63 -12.90
N PRO A 184 31.89 -37.25 -12.91
CA PRO A 184 32.70 -36.29 -13.73
C PRO A 184 33.64 -35.27 -12.96
N GLU A 185 34.12 -34.20 -13.65
CA GLU A 185 35.17 -33.20 -13.29
C GLU A 185 34.68 -31.81 -12.71
N PRO A 186 35.58 -30.90 -12.23
CA PRO A 186 35.24 -29.68 -11.46
C PRO A 186 35.12 -28.33 -12.23
N THR A 187 34.74 -27.25 -11.51
CA THR A 187 34.23 -25.95 -12.04
C THR A 187 34.96 -24.71 -11.44
N PRO A 188 35.10 -23.56 -12.15
CA PRO A 188 35.83 -22.37 -11.67
C PRO A 188 35.06 -21.37 -10.76
N THR A 189 35.82 -20.41 -10.21
CA THR A 189 35.49 -19.41 -9.17
C THR A 189 34.55 -18.26 -9.61
N PRO A 190 33.68 -17.71 -8.73
CA PRO A 190 32.67 -16.69 -9.08
C PRO A 190 33.17 -15.21 -9.10
N ALA A 191 32.32 -14.36 -9.68
CA ALA A 191 32.46 -12.89 -9.81
C ALA A 191 31.90 -12.10 -8.60
N PRO A 192 32.27 -10.81 -8.40
CA PRO A 192 31.82 -10.01 -7.26
C PRO A 192 30.33 -9.64 -7.31
N THR A 193 29.70 -9.58 -6.13
CA THR A 193 28.25 -9.37 -5.95
C THR A 193 27.86 -7.90 -5.86
N LEU A 194 26.74 -7.53 -6.50
CA LEU A 194 26.12 -6.20 -6.40
C LEU A 194 25.53 -5.98 -5.00
N VAL A 195 25.88 -4.88 -4.34
CA VAL A 195 25.27 -4.47 -3.05
C VAL A 195 24.08 -3.56 -3.32
N VAL A 196 22.87 -4.11 -3.22
CA VAL A 196 21.62 -3.32 -3.30
C VAL A 196 21.27 -2.78 -1.92
N VAL A 197 21.46 -1.48 -1.72
CA VAL A 197 20.85 -0.77 -0.59
C VAL A 197 19.41 -0.42 -0.97
N ARG A 198 18.43 -1.07 -0.32
CA ARG A 198 17.03 -0.65 -0.45
C ARG A 198 16.78 0.61 0.38
N VAL A 199 16.40 1.70 -0.27
CA VAL A 199 15.69 2.81 0.40
C VAL A 199 14.22 2.42 0.49
N ALA A 200 13.63 2.53 1.68
CA ALA A 200 12.21 2.31 1.89
C ALA A 200 11.44 3.64 1.71
N HIS A 201 10.43 3.62 0.84
CA HIS A 201 9.35 4.61 0.67
C HIS A 201 9.70 6.10 0.81
N VAL A 202 9.72 6.79 -0.34
CA VAL A 202 9.65 8.25 -0.42
C VAL A 202 8.26 8.65 -0.89
N TYR A 203 7.61 9.54 -0.14
CA TYR A 203 6.57 10.45 -0.64
C TYR A 203 7.02 11.89 -0.32
N HIS A 204 6.62 12.83 -1.16
CA HIS A 204 7.11 14.22 -1.27
C HIS A 204 8.60 14.38 -1.64
N ILE A 205 8.81 14.93 -2.84
CA ILE A 205 9.95 15.81 -3.13
C ILE A 205 9.40 17.25 -3.13
N GLU A 206 9.40 17.88 -1.96
CA GLU A 206 9.62 19.33 -1.86
C GLU A 206 11.03 19.56 -1.29
N SER A 207 12.05 19.08 -2.01
CA SER A 207 13.44 19.47 -1.78
C SER A 207 13.90 20.36 -2.93
N GLU A 208 14.23 21.60 -2.60
CA GLU A 208 14.81 22.57 -3.54
C GLU A 208 16.04 21.97 -4.27
N ILE A 209 16.23 22.31 -5.54
CA ILE A 209 17.52 22.08 -6.22
C ILE A 209 18.51 23.13 -5.66
N LEU A 210 19.04 22.83 -4.48
CA LEU A 210 19.83 23.74 -3.66
C LEU A 210 21.28 23.78 -4.17
N VAL A 211 21.46 24.42 -5.33
CA VAL A 211 22.80 24.79 -5.85
C VAL A 211 23.49 25.64 -4.78
N LYS A 212 24.73 25.28 -4.46
CA LYS A 212 25.36 25.56 -3.16
C LYS A 212 25.90 27.00 -3.00
N ALA A 213 25.08 28.02 -3.30
CA ALA A 213 25.42 29.43 -3.16
C ALA A 213 24.21 30.38 -2.95
N GLY A 214 23.13 29.95 -2.29
CA GLY A 214 22.09 30.84 -1.73
C GLY A 214 21.07 31.46 -2.71
N ASP A 215 21.30 31.38 -4.01
CA ASP A 215 20.37 31.91 -5.03
C ASP A 215 19.32 30.86 -5.43
N VAL A 216 18.08 31.03 -4.96
CA VAL A 216 16.94 30.16 -5.30
C VAL A 216 16.38 30.53 -6.68
N ILE A 217 16.59 29.66 -7.67
CA ILE A 217 15.92 29.73 -8.97
C ILE A 217 14.46 29.30 -8.77
N THR A 218 13.52 30.24 -8.79
CA THR A 218 12.10 29.88 -8.77
C THR A 218 11.70 29.21 -10.10
N THR A 219 10.91 28.13 -10.02
CA THR A 219 10.50 27.27 -11.14
C THR A 219 10.01 28.03 -12.37
N GLY A 220 9.28 29.14 -12.17
CA GLY A 220 8.72 29.95 -13.26
C GLY A 220 9.75 30.63 -14.17
N GLN A 221 10.94 30.99 -13.68
CA GLN A 221 11.97 31.61 -14.54
C GLN A 221 12.62 30.58 -15.46
N LEU A 222 12.95 29.41 -14.90
CA LEU A 222 13.45 28.26 -15.65
C LEU A 222 12.43 27.79 -16.69
N LEU A 223 11.14 27.75 -16.34
CA LEU A 223 10.06 27.52 -17.30
C LEU A 223 10.03 28.58 -18.39
N ALA A 224 10.12 29.87 -18.08
CA ALA A 224 10.06 30.95 -19.07
C ALA A 224 11.21 30.88 -20.09
N ASP A 225 12.43 30.56 -19.65
CA ASP A 225 13.58 30.39 -20.54
C ASP A 225 13.44 29.12 -21.41
N LEU A 226 12.91 28.03 -20.86
CA LEU A 226 12.60 26.80 -21.61
C LEU A 226 11.42 26.97 -22.59
N HIS A 227 10.39 27.74 -22.23
CA HIS A 227 9.31 28.13 -23.15
C HIS A 227 9.85 29.04 -24.26
N THR A 228 10.79 29.93 -23.96
CA THR A 228 11.48 30.77 -24.95
C THR A 228 12.30 29.92 -25.92
N LEU A 229 13.00 28.89 -25.44
CA LEU A 229 13.67 27.88 -26.27
C LEU A 229 12.66 27.10 -27.14
N ARG A 230 11.56 26.61 -26.55
CA ARG A 230 10.47 25.90 -27.25
C ARG A 230 9.86 26.76 -28.37
N ALA A 231 9.75 28.07 -28.16
CA ALA A 231 9.32 29.03 -29.18
C ALA A 231 10.37 29.25 -30.29
N GLN A 232 11.65 29.39 -29.95
CA GLN A 232 12.73 29.53 -30.93
C GLN A 232 12.90 28.29 -31.82
N ILE A 233 12.73 27.09 -31.26
CA ILE A 233 12.74 25.82 -31.99
C ILE A 233 11.54 25.72 -32.95
N ARG A 234 10.33 26.10 -32.51
CA ARG A 234 9.13 26.14 -33.37
C ARG A 234 9.20 27.17 -34.50
N ALA A 235 10.10 28.15 -34.43
CA ALA A 235 10.16 29.28 -35.35
C ALA A 235 11.08 29.10 -36.58
N ARG A 236 11.70 27.93 -36.81
CA ARG A 236 12.61 27.71 -37.95
C ARG A 236 12.31 26.46 -38.77
N GLN A 237 12.13 26.65 -40.06
CA GLN A 237 12.14 25.58 -41.05
C GLN A 237 13.60 25.25 -41.47
N VAL A 238 13.95 23.96 -41.37
CA VAL A 238 14.96 23.26 -42.22
C VAL A 238 16.46 23.61 -42.04
N VAL A 239 17.19 22.72 -41.32
CA VAL A 239 18.56 22.19 -41.62
C VAL A 239 19.79 23.14 -41.47
N PRO A 240 21.00 22.68 -41.05
CA PRO A 240 21.42 21.51 -40.26
C PRO A 240 22.19 21.88 -38.94
N SER A 241 22.76 20.85 -38.29
CA SER A 241 23.84 20.85 -37.26
C SER A 241 24.84 22.04 -37.34
N PRO A 242 25.36 22.60 -36.22
CA PRO A 242 25.55 21.98 -34.90
C PRO A 242 24.45 22.24 -33.85
N THR A 243 24.50 21.46 -32.76
CA THR A 243 23.63 21.54 -31.58
C THR A 243 23.67 22.94 -30.93
N PRO A 244 22.52 23.54 -30.58
CA PRO A 244 22.48 24.88 -30.00
C PRO A 244 22.82 24.87 -28.49
N THR A 245 24.00 25.37 -28.12
CA THR A 245 24.35 25.68 -26.73
C THR A 245 23.62 26.95 -26.25
N ILE A 246 23.19 26.99 -25.00
CA ILE A 246 22.46 28.12 -24.40
C ILE A 246 23.15 28.52 -23.09
N THR A 247 23.40 29.82 -22.90
CA THR A 247 23.92 30.37 -21.64
C THR A 247 22.80 31.10 -20.92
N ILE A 248 22.55 30.75 -19.66
CA ILE A 248 21.55 31.40 -18.78
C ILE A 248 22.27 32.39 -17.86
N ASP A 249 21.82 33.65 -17.82
CA ASP A 249 22.32 34.69 -16.91
C ASP A 249 21.21 35.07 -15.92
N PHE A 250 21.40 34.73 -14.64
CA PHE A 250 20.36 34.74 -13.60
C PHE A 250 19.87 36.14 -13.15
N ARG A 251 20.18 37.20 -13.90
CA ARG A 251 20.02 38.61 -13.48
C ARG A 251 18.68 39.26 -13.83
N ARG A 252 17.70 38.55 -14.39
CA ARG A 252 16.42 39.14 -14.85
C ARG A 252 15.21 38.21 -14.69
N GLY A 253 14.16 38.71 -14.01
CA GLY A 253 12.77 38.36 -14.36
C GLY A 253 11.74 38.33 -13.23
N LEU A 254 12.15 38.11 -11.97
CA LEU A 254 11.20 37.82 -10.89
C LEU A 254 10.72 39.05 -10.10
N LYS A 255 9.40 39.13 -9.90
CA LYS A 255 8.69 40.11 -9.05
C LYS A 255 7.74 39.35 -8.14
N ARG A 256 7.71 39.64 -6.84
CA ARG A 256 6.93 38.89 -5.85
C ARG A 256 5.56 39.50 -5.63
N GLN A 257 4.60 38.69 -5.19
CA GLN A 257 3.31 39.19 -4.68
C GLN A 257 3.28 39.08 -3.16
N LEU A 258 2.83 40.15 -2.52
CA LEU A 258 2.82 40.31 -1.06
C LEU A 258 1.38 40.46 -0.55
N ALA A 259 1.10 39.85 0.61
CA ALA A 259 -0.13 40.02 1.36
C ALA A 259 0.14 40.87 2.61
N THR A 260 -0.47 42.05 2.68
CA THR A 260 -0.40 42.97 3.82
C THR A 260 -1.65 42.80 4.69
N VAL A 261 -1.51 42.56 5.99
CA VAL A 261 -2.66 42.43 6.89
C VAL A 261 -3.34 43.80 7.11
N ASN A 262 -4.66 43.86 6.96
CA ASN A 262 -5.48 45.05 7.21
C ASN A 262 -6.18 45.05 8.59
N ALA A 263 -6.32 43.90 9.24
CA ALA A 263 -6.95 43.77 10.56
C ALA A 263 -5.96 43.98 11.72
N PRO A 264 -6.35 44.60 12.86
CA PRO A 264 -5.47 44.82 14.03
C PRO A 264 -4.73 43.56 14.51
N LEU A 265 -5.42 42.43 14.47
CA LEU A 265 -4.87 41.08 14.66
C LEU A 265 -5.66 40.11 13.77
N ILE A 266 -4.97 39.15 13.14
CA ILE A 266 -5.56 38.04 12.38
C ILE A 266 -4.82 36.75 12.76
N ASN A 267 -5.54 35.63 12.79
CA ASN A 267 -4.94 34.33 13.11
C ASN A 267 -4.28 33.72 11.86
N LEU A 268 -3.01 33.33 11.97
CA LEU A 268 -2.32 32.43 11.03
C LEU A 268 -2.76 31.00 11.36
N ARG A 269 -3.20 30.25 10.36
CA ARG A 269 -3.79 28.92 10.56
C ARG A 269 -3.12 27.81 9.75
N ALA A 270 -3.28 26.57 10.22
CA ALA A 270 -2.79 25.38 9.54
C ALA A 270 -3.50 25.15 8.19
N GLY A 271 -4.78 25.55 8.07
CA GLY A 271 -5.58 25.42 6.86
C GLY A 271 -6.47 26.64 6.57
N PRO A 272 -7.17 26.66 5.42
CA PRO A 272 -8.04 27.75 4.99
C PRO A 272 -9.44 27.71 5.66
N GLY A 273 -9.51 27.74 6.99
CA GLY A 273 -10.78 27.67 7.73
C GLY A 273 -10.74 28.23 9.15
N THR A 274 -11.85 28.76 9.67
CA THR A 274 -11.93 29.40 11.02
C THR A 274 -11.93 28.41 12.20
N ASP A 275 -12.15 27.15 11.89
CA ASP A 275 -12.06 25.95 12.72
C ASP A 275 -10.60 25.43 12.81
N THR A 276 -9.85 25.48 11.71
CA THR A 276 -8.51 24.89 11.61
C THR A 276 -7.51 25.45 12.65
N PRO A 277 -6.55 24.66 13.16
CA PRO A 277 -5.66 25.07 14.23
C PRO A 277 -4.92 26.39 13.97
N ILE A 278 -4.89 27.26 14.98
CA ILE A 278 -4.16 28.52 14.96
C ILE A 278 -2.67 28.23 15.19
N VAL A 279 -1.85 28.41 14.15
CA VAL A 279 -0.39 28.21 14.20
C VAL A 279 0.38 29.49 14.49
N GLY A 280 -0.30 30.64 14.54
CA GLY A 280 0.26 31.92 14.94
C GLY A 280 -0.75 33.06 14.80
N ALA A 281 -0.28 34.30 14.87
CA ALA A 281 -1.08 35.47 14.54
C ALA A 281 -0.23 36.55 13.88
N ALA A 282 -0.86 37.33 13.00
CA ALA A 282 -0.26 38.46 12.30
C ALA A 282 -1.01 39.75 12.66
N ARG A 283 -0.35 40.92 12.51
CA ARG A 283 -0.90 42.23 12.90
C ARG A 283 -1.03 43.17 11.71
N GLN A 284 -1.87 44.20 11.84
CA GLN A 284 -2.07 45.21 10.80
C GLN A 284 -0.74 45.80 10.29
N GLY A 285 -0.61 45.91 8.97
CA GLY A 285 0.60 46.34 8.28
C GLY A 285 1.65 45.24 8.02
N GLN A 286 1.50 44.04 8.60
CA GLN A 286 2.45 42.95 8.41
C GLN A 286 2.33 42.34 7.00
N THR A 287 3.44 42.32 6.26
CA THR A 287 3.54 41.75 4.92
C THR A 287 4.12 40.34 4.93
N PHE A 288 3.58 39.46 4.08
CA PHE A 288 4.11 38.13 3.79
C PHE A 288 4.17 37.89 2.29
N ALA A 289 5.06 37.00 1.82
CA ALA A 289 5.02 36.53 0.44
C ALA A 289 3.85 35.56 0.24
N VAL A 290 3.06 35.77 -0.81
CA VAL A 290 1.94 34.89 -1.18
C VAL A 290 2.49 33.61 -1.83
N ILE A 291 2.03 32.46 -1.35
CA ILE A 291 2.29 31.14 -1.94
C ILE A 291 1.11 30.74 -2.82
N SER A 292 -0.11 30.74 -2.27
CA SER A 292 -1.33 30.29 -2.94
C SER A 292 -2.58 30.99 -2.38
N ARG A 293 -3.77 30.68 -2.93
CA ARG A 293 -5.08 31.15 -2.45
C ARG A 293 -6.14 30.07 -2.63
N GLN A 294 -7.05 29.92 -1.68
CA GLN A 294 -8.10 28.90 -1.71
C GLN A 294 -9.29 29.34 -0.83
N ALA A 295 -10.53 29.17 -1.30
CA ALA A 295 -11.77 29.37 -0.52
C ALA A 295 -11.85 30.68 0.31
N GLY A 296 -11.35 31.80 -0.23
CA GLY A 296 -11.32 33.10 0.47
C GLY A 296 -10.14 33.29 1.43
N TRP A 297 -9.24 32.32 1.57
CA TRP A 297 -7.99 32.41 2.33
C TRP A 297 -6.78 32.52 1.41
N VAL A 298 -5.68 33.06 1.95
CA VAL A 298 -4.39 33.25 1.28
C VAL A 298 -3.32 32.50 2.06
N GLN A 299 -2.59 31.62 1.39
CA GLN A 299 -1.45 30.93 1.96
C GLN A 299 -0.20 31.79 1.81
N VAL A 300 0.57 31.93 2.88
CA VAL A 300 1.72 32.81 2.95
C VAL A 300 2.94 32.14 3.56
N ALA A 301 4.13 32.58 3.14
CA ALA A 301 5.40 32.10 3.66
C ALA A 301 5.77 32.82 4.97
N GLN A 302 6.12 32.04 6.00
CA GLN A 302 6.72 32.51 7.25
C GLN A 302 7.94 31.66 7.62
N ALA A 303 8.73 32.11 8.59
CA ALA A 303 9.98 31.44 9.00
C ALA A 303 9.80 30.02 9.58
N ALA A 304 8.57 29.62 9.87
CA ALA A 304 8.20 28.29 10.37
C ALA A 304 7.49 27.40 9.33
N GLY A 305 7.45 27.82 8.05
CA GLY A 305 6.76 27.11 6.97
C GLY A 305 5.64 27.94 6.33
N ALA A 306 4.67 27.29 5.69
CA ALA A 306 3.47 27.94 5.16
C ALA A 306 2.38 28.09 6.23
N ALA A 307 1.53 29.12 6.13
CA ALA A 307 0.32 29.26 6.93
C ALA A 307 -0.76 30.06 6.19
N TRP A 308 -2.01 29.96 6.64
CA TRP A 308 -3.17 30.57 5.99
C TRP A 308 -3.70 31.79 6.75
N LEU A 309 -4.16 32.79 5.99
CA LEU A 309 -4.76 34.04 6.47
C LEU A 309 -6.09 34.29 5.74
N PHE A 310 -7.12 34.79 6.45
CA PHE A 310 -8.41 35.08 5.81
C PHE A 310 -8.29 36.32 4.90
N GLY A 311 -8.60 36.14 3.62
CA GLY A 311 -8.17 37.03 2.53
C GLY A 311 -8.84 38.40 2.52
N GLU A 312 -10.08 38.51 2.97
CA GLU A 312 -10.81 39.80 3.07
C GLU A 312 -10.14 40.78 4.04
N LEU A 313 -9.35 40.27 4.98
CA LEU A 313 -8.60 41.04 5.96
C LEU A 313 -7.18 41.38 5.48
N LEU A 314 -6.89 41.26 4.19
CA LEU A 314 -5.57 41.50 3.57
C LEU A 314 -5.66 42.47 2.37
N THR A 315 -4.65 43.33 2.19
CA THR A 315 -4.36 44.01 0.92
C THR A 315 -3.30 43.24 0.16
N LEU A 316 -3.56 42.87 -1.09
CA LEU A 316 -2.67 42.04 -1.90
C LEU A 316 -2.02 42.89 -3.01
N THR A 317 -0.69 42.96 -3.03
CA THR A 317 0.09 43.87 -3.91
C THR A 317 1.22 43.14 -4.61
N THR A 318 1.39 43.35 -5.92
CA THR A 318 2.54 42.84 -6.68
C THR A 318 3.69 43.86 -6.69
N GLU A 319 4.94 43.41 -6.60
CA GLU A 319 6.13 44.27 -6.63
C GLU A 319 6.23 45.07 -7.94
N GLY A 320 5.87 46.35 -7.84
CA GLY A 320 5.96 47.34 -8.91
C GLY A 320 4.67 48.13 -9.18
N ASP A 321 3.53 47.68 -8.66
CA ASP A 321 2.21 48.24 -9.05
C ASP A 321 1.67 49.31 -8.08
N ALA A 322 2.41 49.63 -7.02
CA ALA A 322 2.04 50.68 -6.05
C ALA A 322 2.82 51.99 -6.31
N THR A 323 2.13 53.02 -6.80
CA THR A 323 2.66 54.40 -6.82
C THR A 323 2.44 55.05 -5.44
N PRO A 324 3.48 55.57 -4.76
CA PRO A 324 3.35 56.00 -3.37
C PRO A 324 2.71 57.40 -3.23
N PRO A 325 1.73 57.60 -2.32
CA PRO A 325 1.31 58.92 -1.89
C PRO A 325 2.35 59.54 -0.94
N THR A 326 2.54 60.86 -0.99
CA THR A 326 3.59 61.56 -0.24
C THR A 326 3.16 61.92 1.20
N PRO A 327 3.92 61.53 2.24
CA PRO A 327 3.67 61.97 3.62
C PRO A 327 4.39 63.30 3.96
N ALA A 328 3.90 63.99 5.00
CA ALA A 328 4.44 65.26 5.52
C ALA A 328 5.20 65.04 6.86
N PRO A 329 6.09 65.98 7.29
CA PRO A 329 7.06 65.74 8.37
C PRO A 329 6.57 66.09 9.79
N VAL A 330 7.21 65.48 10.81
CA VAL A 330 7.00 65.73 12.27
C VAL A 330 8.36 65.73 13.01
N ASP A 331 8.41 66.29 14.23
CA ASP A 331 9.59 66.83 14.94
C ASP A 331 10.21 65.86 16.01
N PRO A 332 11.55 65.68 16.13
CA PRO A 332 12.17 64.58 16.92
C PRO A 332 12.29 64.72 18.45
N LEU A 333 11.73 65.75 19.10
CA LEU A 333 12.15 66.17 20.45
C LEU A 333 11.61 65.36 21.67
N GLN A 334 10.92 64.23 21.48
CA GLN A 334 10.30 63.46 22.60
C GLN A 334 11.07 62.21 23.09
N MET A 335 12.16 61.78 22.43
CA MET A 335 12.72 60.43 22.65
C MET A 335 13.56 60.19 23.92
N SER A 336 14.00 61.22 24.66
CA SER A 336 15.13 61.06 25.60
C SER A 336 14.81 60.49 26.99
N SER A 337 13.56 60.53 27.45
CA SER A 337 13.19 60.04 28.80
C SER A 337 12.94 58.53 28.84
N ALA A 338 12.30 57.95 27.82
CA ALA A 338 11.83 56.57 27.83
C ALA A 338 12.94 55.51 27.91
N TRP A 339 14.18 55.87 27.51
CA TRP A 339 15.28 54.91 27.38
C TRP A 339 15.92 54.51 28.73
N ALA A 340 15.75 55.32 29.78
CA ALA A 340 16.35 55.06 31.09
C ALA A 340 15.57 54.00 31.89
N ASP A 341 14.25 54.17 32.00
CA ASP A 341 13.38 53.28 32.80
C ASP A 341 13.38 51.84 32.26
N LEU A 342 13.52 51.69 30.95
CA LEU A 342 13.46 50.41 30.24
C LEU A 342 14.65 49.49 30.58
N GLN A 343 15.84 50.05 30.86
CA GLN A 343 17.01 49.26 31.26
C GLN A 343 16.85 48.70 32.69
N LEU A 344 16.19 49.43 33.59
CA LEU A 344 15.94 48.98 34.97
C LEU A 344 14.92 47.83 35.01
N ALA A 345 13.84 47.93 34.24
CA ALA A 345 12.83 46.86 34.14
C ALA A 345 13.44 45.55 33.59
N ARG A 346 14.30 45.65 32.56
CA ARG A 346 14.94 44.50 31.92
C ARG A 346 15.86 43.71 32.86
N ALA A 347 16.56 44.40 33.77
CA ALA A 347 17.42 43.75 34.76
C ALA A 347 16.60 42.90 35.76
N ILE A 348 15.47 43.41 36.24
CA ILE A 348 14.61 42.73 37.21
C ILE A 348 13.94 41.50 36.60
N ALA A 349 13.41 41.62 35.38
CA ALA A 349 12.73 40.52 34.68
C ALA A 349 13.63 39.29 34.41
N THR A 350 14.95 39.47 34.36
CA THR A 350 15.90 38.41 33.97
C THR A 350 16.29 37.48 35.13
N GLN A 351 16.07 37.86 36.40
CA GLN A 351 16.45 37.03 37.57
C GLN A 351 15.30 36.18 38.15
N ALA A 352 14.05 36.48 37.84
CA ALA A 352 12.90 35.89 38.55
C ALA A 352 12.37 34.57 37.97
N PHE A 353 12.64 34.27 36.68
CA PHE A 353 12.00 33.16 35.98
C PHE A 353 12.93 32.48 34.95
N ALA A 354 13.41 31.27 35.28
CA ALA A 354 14.09 30.37 34.33
C ALA A 354 13.17 29.17 33.98
N PRO A 355 13.18 28.66 32.73
CA PRO A 355 12.46 27.45 32.37
C PRO A 355 13.05 26.22 33.12
N PRO A 356 12.30 25.11 33.24
CA PRO A 356 12.80 23.89 33.87
C PRO A 356 14.07 23.41 33.15
N ASP A 357 15.10 23.07 33.94
CA ASP A 357 16.44 22.78 33.45
C ASP A 357 16.44 21.60 32.46
N PRO A 358 16.91 21.79 31.20
CA PRO A 358 17.02 20.72 30.22
C PRO A 358 17.88 19.54 30.68
N GLU A 359 18.92 19.77 31.50
CA GLU A 359 19.75 18.68 32.04
C GLU A 359 18.97 17.86 33.07
N LEU A 360 18.13 18.48 33.91
CA LEU A 360 17.27 17.76 34.84
C LEU A 360 16.19 16.94 34.13
N LEU A 361 15.57 17.47 33.07
CA LEU A 361 14.56 16.74 32.32
C LEU A 361 15.19 15.58 31.51
N SER A 362 16.36 15.80 30.91
CA SER A 362 17.13 14.75 30.24
C SER A 362 17.54 13.65 31.23
N ALA A 363 18.12 14.02 32.38
CA ALA A 363 18.50 13.07 33.43
C ALA A 363 17.29 12.28 33.99
N CYS A 364 16.11 12.89 34.02
CA CYS A 364 14.87 12.22 34.42
C CYS A 364 14.51 11.08 33.44
N HIS A 365 14.56 11.34 32.14
CA HIS A 365 14.29 10.33 31.12
C HIS A 365 15.37 9.24 31.06
N SER A 366 16.66 9.59 31.12
CA SER A 366 17.74 8.57 31.16
C SER A 366 17.66 7.69 32.43
N ARG A 367 17.18 8.23 33.55
CA ARG A 367 16.93 7.45 34.77
C ARG A 367 15.71 6.52 34.63
N LEU A 368 14.66 6.96 33.94
CA LEU A 368 13.51 6.12 33.61
C LEU A 368 13.91 4.94 32.71
N GLU A 369 14.74 5.19 31.69
CA GLU A 369 15.30 4.14 30.82
C GLU A 369 16.18 3.15 31.61
N ALA A 370 17.00 3.64 32.54
CA ALA A 370 17.80 2.78 33.42
C ALA A 370 16.93 1.87 34.31
N LEU A 371 15.83 2.40 34.89
CA LEU A 371 14.90 1.60 35.71
C LEU A 371 14.15 0.54 34.88
N ARG A 372 13.68 0.89 33.67
CA ARG A 372 13.06 -0.06 32.73
C ARG A 372 14.02 -1.19 32.34
N ASN A 373 15.30 -0.88 32.14
CA ASN A 373 16.34 -1.88 31.88
C ASN A 373 16.65 -2.76 33.11
N ASP A 374 16.67 -2.23 34.34
CA ASP A 374 16.87 -3.04 35.55
C ASP A 374 15.68 -3.97 35.82
N LEU A 375 14.44 -3.52 35.57
CA LEU A 375 13.25 -4.38 35.61
C LEU A 375 13.38 -5.57 34.65
N TRP A 376 13.77 -5.31 33.40
CA TRP A 376 13.99 -6.35 32.39
C TRP A 376 15.05 -7.37 32.82
N GLN A 377 16.19 -6.92 33.36
CA GLN A 377 17.23 -7.82 33.88
C GLN A 377 16.76 -8.61 35.11
N ALA A 378 15.98 -8.01 36.01
CA ALA A 378 15.41 -8.70 37.16
C ALA A 378 14.38 -9.77 36.74
N GLN A 379 13.57 -9.52 35.72
CA GLN A 379 12.64 -10.50 35.14
C GLN A 379 13.40 -11.70 34.54
N LEU A 380 14.48 -11.45 33.79
CA LEU A 380 15.36 -12.51 33.27
C LEU A 380 16.03 -13.32 34.40
N ALA A 381 16.46 -12.66 35.48
CA ALA A 381 17.06 -13.32 36.64
C ALA A 381 16.07 -14.21 37.40
N ARG A 382 14.81 -13.76 37.58
CA ARG A 382 13.71 -14.58 38.12
C ARG A 382 13.51 -15.84 37.28
N ASP A 383 13.46 -15.71 35.96
CA ASP A 383 13.14 -16.85 35.10
C ASP A 383 14.29 -17.84 34.98
N ALA A 384 15.54 -17.37 35.02
CA ALA A 384 16.71 -18.23 35.20
C ALA A 384 16.68 -19.00 36.53
N ALA A 385 16.28 -18.35 37.64
CA ALA A 385 16.13 -19.00 38.94
C ALA A 385 15.01 -20.07 38.93
N LYS A 386 13.86 -19.78 38.30
CA LYS A 386 12.76 -20.74 38.13
C LYS A 386 13.16 -21.97 37.31
N VAL A 387 13.93 -21.79 36.24
CA VAL A 387 14.49 -22.92 35.47
C VAL A 387 15.40 -23.77 36.36
N LYS A 388 16.30 -23.14 37.13
CA LYS A 388 17.26 -23.83 38.00
C LYS A 388 16.65 -24.54 39.22
N ALA A 389 15.50 -24.07 39.71
CA ALA A 389 14.78 -24.77 40.79
C ALA A 389 14.10 -26.07 40.31
N ASN A 390 13.85 -26.21 39.01
CA ASN A 390 13.27 -27.42 38.41
C ASN A 390 14.31 -28.48 38.01
N GLU A 391 15.60 -28.28 38.30
CA GLU A 391 16.66 -29.24 38.00
C GLU A 391 16.74 -30.38 39.06
N PRO A 392 16.88 -31.66 38.66
CA PRO A 392 16.93 -32.78 39.61
C PRO A 392 18.08 -32.67 40.62
N GLY A 393 17.75 -32.63 41.91
CA GLY A 393 18.72 -32.46 43.00
C GLY A 393 19.10 -31.01 43.32
N SER A 394 18.44 -30.02 42.68
CA SER A 394 18.61 -28.61 43.01
C SER A 394 18.18 -28.31 44.45
N SER A 395 19.05 -27.68 45.23
CA SER A 395 18.77 -27.22 46.59
C SER A 395 18.29 -25.76 46.65
N THR A 396 17.93 -25.18 45.51
CA THR A 396 17.53 -23.77 45.36
C THR A 396 16.24 -23.49 46.14
N PRO A 397 16.26 -22.73 47.26
CA PRO A 397 15.06 -22.56 48.09
C PRO A 397 13.99 -21.74 47.36
N TRP A 398 12.73 -22.20 47.39
CA TRP A 398 11.63 -21.52 46.71
C TRP A 398 11.40 -20.09 47.23
N GLU A 399 11.73 -19.84 48.50
CA GLU A 399 11.79 -18.52 49.13
C GLU A 399 12.65 -17.51 48.33
N SER A 400 13.74 -17.97 47.69
CA SER A 400 14.60 -17.10 46.87
C SER A 400 13.96 -16.65 45.56
N ILE A 401 13.03 -17.44 45.00
CA ILE A 401 12.25 -17.06 43.80
C ILE A 401 11.18 -16.04 44.18
N HIS A 402 10.47 -16.25 45.28
CA HIS A 402 9.50 -15.27 45.78
C HIS A 402 10.15 -13.94 46.19
N ALA A 403 11.38 -13.96 46.71
CA ALA A 403 12.15 -12.74 46.95
C ALA A 403 12.48 -11.97 45.66
N LEU A 404 12.79 -12.67 44.57
CA LEU A 404 12.98 -12.06 43.25
C LEU A 404 11.67 -11.51 42.68
N GLU A 405 10.55 -12.23 42.83
CA GLU A 405 9.22 -11.79 42.38
C GLU A 405 8.72 -10.54 43.11
N ALA A 406 8.86 -10.48 44.44
CA ALA A 406 8.57 -9.28 45.23
C ALA A 406 9.45 -8.09 44.79
N GLY A 407 10.70 -8.37 44.39
CA GLY A 407 11.64 -7.40 43.84
C GLY A 407 11.27 -6.86 42.44
N LEU A 408 10.29 -7.43 41.73
CA LEU A 408 9.78 -6.89 40.46
C LEU A 408 8.70 -5.83 40.68
N PHE A 409 7.74 -6.10 41.56
CA PHE A 409 6.64 -5.19 41.85
C PHE A 409 7.13 -3.84 42.40
N GLU A 410 8.16 -3.87 43.24
CA GLU A 410 8.83 -2.66 43.75
C GLU A 410 9.53 -1.86 42.63
N ARG A 411 10.08 -2.52 41.60
CA ARG A 411 10.68 -1.85 40.43
C ARG A 411 9.63 -1.27 39.49
N GLU A 412 8.52 -1.98 39.27
CA GLU A 412 7.37 -1.48 38.52
C GLU A 412 6.77 -0.24 39.20
N ARG A 413 6.69 -0.21 40.54
CA ARG A 413 6.33 0.99 41.30
C ARG A 413 7.34 2.13 41.11
N GLN A 414 8.65 1.86 41.19
CA GLN A 414 9.71 2.87 41.00
C GLN A 414 9.70 3.47 39.58
N ILE A 415 9.34 2.69 38.55
CA ILE A 415 9.13 3.21 37.19
C ILE A 415 7.94 4.17 37.16
N ALA A 416 6.79 3.78 37.72
CA ALA A 416 5.60 4.65 37.75
C ALA A 416 5.81 5.94 38.57
N GLU A 417 6.53 5.85 39.69
CA GLU A 417 6.95 7.00 40.51
C GLU A 417 7.90 7.93 39.72
N GLN A 418 8.87 7.36 38.98
CA GLN A 418 9.81 8.13 38.16
C GLN A 418 9.13 8.81 36.95
N GLU A 419 8.17 8.15 36.30
CA GLU A 419 7.36 8.76 35.22
C GLU A 419 6.56 9.96 35.72
N GLU A 420 5.92 9.83 36.89
CA GLU A 420 5.16 10.93 37.47
C GLU A 420 6.09 12.07 37.94
N ALA A 421 7.27 11.76 38.46
CA ALA A 421 8.28 12.77 38.76
C ALA A 421 8.73 13.54 37.50
N CYS A 422 8.93 12.86 36.36
CA CYS A 422 9.27 13.54 35.10
C CYS A 422 8.09 14.38 34.56
N ARG A 423 6.84 13.89 34.71
CA ARG A 423 5.64 14.69 34.38
C ARG A 423 5.50 15.93 35.28
N GLN A 424 5.92 15.88 36.54
CA GLN A 424 5.89 17.02 37.46
C GLN A 424 7.03 18.02 37.20
N LEU A 425 8.23 17.55 36.86
CA LEU A 425 9.33 18.39 36.36
C LEU A 425 8.91 19.17 35.10
N ALA A 426 8.24 18.52 34.15
CA ALA A 426 7.69 19.14 32.94
C ALA A 426 6.50 20.09 33.20
N ARG A 427 5.99 20.20 34.43
CA ARG A 427 4.80 20.98 34.81
C ARG A 427 5.07 22.13 35.79
N GLN A 428 6.34 22.44 36.10
CA GLN A 428 6.62 23.61 36.95
C GLN A 428 6.13 24.92 36.28
N PRO A 429 5.43 25.81 37.01
CA PRO A 429 4.60 26.84 36.37
C PRO A 429 5.40 28.06 35.91
N TYR A 430 5.28 28.39 34.62
CA TYR A 430 5.82 29.62 34.04
C TYR A 430 4.66 30.54 33.61
N ALA A 431 4.50 31.68 34.28
CA ALA A 431 3.43 32.64 34.01
C ALA A 431 3.72 33.46 32.75
N ARG A 432 3.40 32.88 31.58
CA ARG A 432 3.82 33.33 30.25
C ARG A 432 3.39 34.76 29.89
N ASP A 433 2.19 35.16 30.32
CA ASP A 433 1.50 36.39 29.87
C ASP A 433 2.22 37.70 30.22
N ASP A 434 3.06 37.73 31.27
CA ASP A 434 3.71 38.97 31.72
C ASP A 434 5.08 39.20 31.08
N PHE A 435 5.83 38.12 30.83
CA PHE A 435 7.15 38.18 30.18
C PHE A 435 7.05 38.61 28.72
N ASP A 436 6.11 38.01 27.96
CA ASP A 436 5.91 38.33 26.54
C ASP A 436 5.39 39.76 26.34
N ARG A 437 4.59 40.30 27.26
CA ARG A 437 4.14 41.71 27.21
C ARG A 437 5.29 42.70 27.40
N GLN A 438 6.20 42.46 28.34
CA GLN A 438 7.33 43.36 28.60
C GLN A 438 8.40 43.30 27.50
N ILE A 439 8.67 42.11 26.93
CA ILE A 439 9.58 41.98 25.78
C ILE A 439 8.97 42.55 24.49
N ALA A 440 7.65 42.44 24.27
CA ALA A 440 7.00 43.08 23.14
C ALA A 440 7.12 44.61 23.19
N ALA A 441 6.90 45.23 24.36
CA ALA A 441 7.08 46.67 24.55
C ALA A 441 8.54 47.12 24.25
N ALA A 442 9.52 46.39 24.79
CA ALA A 442 10.95 46.68 24.55
C ALA A 442 11.35 46.57 23.07
N ARG A 443 10.77 45.63 22.32
CA ARG A 443 11.06 45.43 20.89
C ARG A 443 10.38 46.47 19.99
N LEU A 444 9.17 46.91 20.34
CA LEU A 444 8.44 47.96 19.61
C LEU A 444 9.20 49.29 19.63
N GLN A 445 9.66 49.74 20.80
CA GLN A 445 10.42 51.00 20.89
C GLN A 445 11.79 50.95 20.19
N GLN A 446 12.46 49.79 20.11
CA GLN A 446 13.69 49.70 19.31
C GLN A 446 13.40 49.79 17.80
N ALA A 447 12.35 49.13 17.32
CA ALA A 447 11.97 49.17 15.90
C ALA A 447 11.59 50.59 15.43
N GLU A 448 10.97 51.39 16.30
CA GLU A 448 10.63 52.79 16.03
C GLU A 448 11.88 53.68 15.86
N ILE A 449 12.91 53.47 16.69
CA ILE A 449 14.22 54.14 16.56
C ILE A 449 14.91 53.76 15.25
N ASP A 450 14.96 52.46 14.93
CA ASP A 450 15.63 51.94 13.74
C ASP A 450 14.93 52.39 12.44
N TYR A 451 13.61 52.61 12.48
CA TYR A 451 12.81 53.14 11.37
C TYR A 451 13.14 54.62 11.11
N LEU A 452 13.17 55.45 12.15
CA LEU A 452 13.45 56.90 12.03
C LEU A 452 14.87 57.19 11.52
N GLN A 453 15.85 56.32 11.78
CA GLN A 453 17.20 56.47 11.22
C GLN A 453 17.30 56.13 9.72
N LYS A 454 16.43 55.26 9.20
CA LYS A 454 16.51 54.76 7.81
C LYS A 454 16.08 55.74 6.73
N ILE A 455 15.29 56.77 7.09
CA ILE A 455 14.67 57.70 6.12
C ILE A 455 15.54 58.92 5.77
N ALA A 456 16.80 58.99 6.24
CA ALA A 456 17.57 60.23 6.32
C ALA A 456 18.58 60.52 5.17
N THR A 457 18.90 59.57 4.27
CA THR A 457 20.05 59.73 3.34
C THR A 457 19.84 59.13 1.92
N PRO A 458 19.87 59.96 0.84
CA PRO A 458 19.84 59.51 -0.56
C PRO A 458 21.23 59.41 -1.22
N THR A 459 21.32 58.69 -2.35
CA THR A 459 22.60 58.23 -2.98
C THR A 459 22.92 58.87 -4.35
N PRO A 460 24.20 59.09 -4.70
CA PRO A 460 24.66 59.40 -6.06
C PRO A 460 25.32 58.20 -6.81
N ARG A 461 25.72 58.41 -8.08
CA ARG A 461 26.06 57.38 -9.11
C ARG A 461 27.24 57.85 -10.02
N PRO A 462 27.68 57.13 -11.08
CA PRO A 462 28.76 56.11 -11.11
C PRO A 462 30.00 56.45 -12.00
N THR A 463 31.03 55.58 -12.01
CA THR A 463 32.02 55.43 -13.13
C THR A 463 32.72 54.05 -13.14
N ALA A 464 33.53 53.73 -14.15
CA ALA A 464 34.09 52.39 -14.46
C ALA A 464 35.64 52.34 -14.56
N THR A 465 36.25 51.17 -14.87
CA THR A 465 37.27 50.91 -15.96
C THR A 465 38.30 49.77 -15.67
N ALA A 466 38.57 48.91 -16.68
CA ALA A 466 39.78 48.08 -16.96
C ALA A 466 40.24 46.85 -16.09
N THR A 467 40.99 45.96 -16.77
CA THR A 467 41.66 44.70 -16.31
C THR A 467 43.16 44.74 -16.65
N PRO A 468 44.07 43.99 -15.99
CA PRO A 468 44.60 42.75 -16.60
C PRO A 468 45.07 41.63 -15.63
N THR A 469 45.50 40.49 -16.20
CA THR A 469 45.87 39.19 -15.55
C THR A 469 47.33 39.08 -15.05
N PRO A 470 47.64 38.09 -14.19
CA PRO A 470 48.66 37.08 -14.56
C PRO A 470 48.36 35.62 -14.15
N THR A 471 49.07 34.68 -14.77
CA THR A 471 48.99 33.20 -14.61
C THR A 471 50.40 32.59 -14.38
N PRO A 472 50.57 31.27 -14.10
CA PRO A 472 49.76 30.34 -13.31
C PRO A 472 50.62 29.57 -12.25
N ARG A 473 50.01 28.67 -11.48
CA ARG A 473 50.69 27.52 -10.83
C ARG A 473 49.81 26.27 -10.97
N PRO A 474 50.35 25.09 -11.35
CA PRO A 474 49.52 23.92 -11.60
C PRO A 474 49.02 23.28 -10.30
N THR A 475 47.70 23.07 -10.24
CA THR A 475 47.04 22.13 -9.34
C THR A 475 46.15 21.20 -10.18
N LEU A 476 45.90 20.00 -9.65
CA LEU A 476 45.22 18.88 -10.31
C LEU A 476 43.94 19.29 -11.07
N PRO A 477 43.57 18.59 -12.16
CA PRO A 477 42.24 18.75 -12.74
C PRO A 477 41.17 18.46 -11.66
N PRO A 478 40.05 19.20 -11.64
CA PRO A 478 38.93 18.82 -10.80
C PRO A 478 38.43 17.42 -11.19
N PRO A 479 37.75 16.68 -10.28
CA PRO A 479 37.09 15.45 -10.68
C PRO A 479 36.07 15.76 -11.77
N ASP A 480 36.02 14.93 -12.81
CA ASP A 480 35.10 15.04 -13.93
C ASP A 480 33.69 14.60 -13.48
N TYR A 481 33.02 15.48 -12.73
CA TYR A 481 31.65 15.31 -12.25
C TYR A 481 30.63 15.49 -13.39
N SER A 482 30.77 14.70 -14.45
CA SER A 482 29.81 14.63 -15.56
C SER A 482 28.58 13.77 -15.22
N GLU A 483 27.98 14.04 -14.06
CA GLU A 483 26.66 13.48 -13.72
C GLU A 483 25.62 13.98 -14.72
N THR A 484 24.91 13.03 -15.34
CA THR A 484 23.89 13.30 -16.35
C THR A 484 22.52 13.22 -15.68
N TYR A 485 21.88 14.35 -15.48
CA TYR A 485 20.57 14.42 -14.85
C TYR A 485 19.48 14.37 -15.92
N VAL A 486 18.65 13.33 -15.88
CA VAL A 486 17.41 13.27 -16.66
C VAL A 486 16.35 14.05 -15.89
N VAL A 487 16.02 15.25 -16.37
CA VAL A 487 15.06 16.15 -15.70
C VAL A 487 13.80 16.25 -16.55
N SER A 488 12.78 15.46 -16.19
CA SER A 488 11.41 15.71 -16.68
C SER A 488 10.85 16.90 -15.92
N LEU A 489 10.36 17.91 -16.65
CA LEU A 489 9.91 19.19 -16.07
C LEU A 489 8.38 19.37 -16.09
N VAL A 490 7.68 18.59 -16.92
CA VAL A 490 6.27 18.21 -16.80
C VAL A 490 6.13 16.81 -17.44
N ALA A 491 5.07 16.06 -17.13
CA ALA A 491 4.78 14.79 -17.79
C ALA A 491 4.70 14.94 -19.33
N GLY A 492 5.34 14.03 -20.07
CA GLY A 492 5.31 13.92 -21.53
C GLY A 492 6.62 14.25 -22.24
N ASP A 493 7.27 15.38 -21.93
CA ASP A 493 8.52 15.80 -22.60
C ASP A 493 9.77 15.37 -21.79
N VAL A 494 10.70 14.63 -22.41
CA VAL A 494 11.97 14.20 -21.80
C VAL A 494 13.15 14.97 -22.40
N TYR A 495 13.91 15.69 -21.56
CA TYR A 495 15.12 16.40 -21.96
C TYR A 495 16.34 15.86 -21.21
N ALA A 496 17.42 15.56 -21.93
CA ALA A 496 18.72 15.25 -21.35
C ALA A 496 19.50 16.55 -21.10
N VAL A 497 19.79 16.85 -19.84
CA VAL A 497 20.56 18.05 -19.46
C VAL A 497 21.93 17.61 -18.94
N LYS A 498 23.00 18.07 -19.59
CA LYS A 498 24.37 17.84 -19.14
C LYS A 498 24.96 19.13 -18.58
N ILE A 499 25.33 19.12 -17.31
CA ILE A 499 26.13 20.18 -16.71
C ILE A 499 27.59 19.86 -17.07
N VAL A 500 28.23 20.71 -17.88
CA VAL A 500 29.56 20.43 -18.44
C VAL A 500 30.66 21.21 -17.73
N GLN A 501 30.39 22.42 -17.23
CA GLN A 501 31.34 23.11 -16.35
C GLN A 501 30.70 24.16 -15.42
N VAL A 502 31.17 24.22 -14.17
CA VAL A 502 30.84 25.28 -13.20
C VAL A 502 32.14 26.01 -12.83
N ASN A 503 32.17 27.34 -13.01
CA ASN A 503 33.37 28.16 -12.80
C ASN A 503 33.07 29.32 -11.84
N GLY A 504 32.98 29.01 -10.54
CA GLY A 504 32.64 30.00 -9.52
C GLY A 504 31.16 30.35 -9.53
N ASN A 505 30.81 31.64 -9.46
CA ASN A 505 29.43 32.11 -9.41
C ASN A 505 28.71 32.13 -10.77
N GLU A 506 29.32 31.58 -11.83
CA GLU A 506 28.69 31.38 -13.14
C GLU A 506 28.78 29.89 -13.53
N ALA A 507 27.64 29.32 -13.91
CA ALA A 507 27.49 27.90 -14.29
C ALA A 507 27.11 27.81 -15.77
N THR A 508 27.88 27.04 -16.55
CA THR A 508 27.62 26.86 -17.99
C THR A 508 26.97 25.48 -18.21
N VAL A 509 25.67 25.49 -18.49
CA VAL A 509 24.88 24.29 -18.78
C VAL A 509 24.90 24.04 -20.29
N GLU A 510 25.26 22.82 -20.73
CA GLU A 510 25.24 22.46 -22.14
C GLU A 510 24.07 21.51 -22.43
N ILE A 511 22.96 22.09 -22.89
CA ILE A 511 21.74 21.33 -23.19
C ILE A 511 21.90 20.64 -24.56
N GLN A 512 22.24 19.36 -24.55
CA GLN A 512 22.33 18.55 -25.77
C GLN A 512 20.94 18.04 -26.19
N VAL A 513 20.25 18.84 -27.01
CA VAL A 513 18.92 18.49 -27.56
C VAL A 513 19.04 17.40 -28.62
N ALA A 514 18.88 16.13 -28.20
CA ALA A 514 18.79 14.99 -29.11
C ALA A 514 17.36 14.86 -29.68
N ILE A 515 17.19 15.22 -30.96
CA ILE A 515 15.92 15.00 -31.70
C ILE A 515 16.00 13.62 -32.38
N GLY A 516 15.51 12.58 -31.71
CA GLY A 516 15.48 11.22 -32.23
C GLY A 516 14.35 11.01 -33.24
N TYR A 517 14.70 10.61 -34.47
CA TYR A 517 13.76 10.06 -35.45
C TYR A 517 14.09 8.57 -35.69
N GLY A 518 13.21 7.68 -35.23
CA GLY A 518 13.09 6.31 -35.72
C GLY A 518 13.76 5.20 -34.89
N GLN A 519 12.90 4.39 -34.25
CA GLN A 519 12.99 2.92 -34.09
C GLN A 519 14.29 2.29 -33.52
N PRO A 520 14.24 1.68 -32.31
CA PRO A 520 13.28 1.82 -31.21
C PRO A 520 13.64 3.03 -30.30
N ASP A 521 12.87 3.46 -29.31
CA ASP A 521 11.63 2.94 -28.71
C ASP A 521 10.48 3.98 -28.79
N ALA A 522 9.32 3.63 -28.22
CA ALA A 522 8.21 4.51 -27.82
C ALA A 522 7.34 5.18 -28.92
N ALA A 523 6.35 5.95 -28.46
CA ALA A 523 5.29 6.67 -29.15
C ALA A 523 4.14 5.85 -29.79
N ALA A 524 3.02 5.80 -29.06
CA ALA A 524 1.68 5.72 -29.64
C ALA A 524 1.28 7.08 -30.29
N PRO A 525 0.12 7.18 -30.99
CA PRO A 525 -0.32 8.41 -31.67
C PRO A 525 -0.58 9.61 -30.72
N PRO A 526 -0.74 10.84 -31.25
CA PRO A 526 -0.87 12.04 -30.43
C PRO A 526 -2.25 12.17 -29.77
N SER A 527 -2.28 12.68 -28.54
CA SER A 527 -3.51 13.06 -27.86
C SER A 527 -4.20 14.26 -28.53
N LEU A 528 -5.53 14.25 -28.50
CA LEU A 528 -6.34 15.45 -28.69
C LEU A 528 -6.25 16.34 -27.44
N ALA A 529 -6.54 17.63 -27.60
CA ALA A 529 -6.38 18.62 -26.54
C ALA A 529 -7.67 18.85 -25.75
N GLY A 530 -7.54 19.04 -24.43
CA GLY A 530 -8.62 19.48 -23.54
C GLY A 530 -8.08 19.82 -22.15
N ASP A 531 -8.50 20.94 -21.58
CA ASP A 531 -8.17 21.34 -20.20
C ASP A 531 -9.31 20.93 -19.26
N ALA A 532 -9.03 20.14 -18.22
CA ALA A 532 -9.98 19.86 -17.14
C ALA A 532 -9.25 19.68 -15.78
N PRO A 533 -9.79 20.21 -14.67
CA PRO A 533 -9.33 19.89 -13.32
C PRO A 533 -9.90 18.54 -12.82
N LEU A 534 -9.45 18.12 -11.63
CA LEU A 534 -9.97 16.96 -10.92
C LEU A 534 -11.51 16.96 -10.86
N THR A 535 -12.13 15.91 -11.38
CA THR A 535 -13.58 15.76 -11.48
C THR A 535 -14.01 14.37 -11.00
N VAL A 536 -14.90 14.35 -10.00
CA VAL A 536 -16.05 13.45 -10.05
C VAL A 536 -16.91 13.97 -11.20
N ILE A 537 -17.39 13.07 -12.06
CA ILE A 537 -18.15 13.45 -13.25
C ILE A 537 -19.63 13.27 -12.92
N ASP A 538 -20.29 14.40 -12.62
CA ASP A 538 -21.69 14.48 -12.23
C ASP A 538 -22.60 14.74 -13.44
N HIS A 539 -23.59 13.88 -13.67
CA HIS A 539 -24.63 14.02 -14.67
C HIS A 539 -26.01 13.76 -14.04
N GLY A 540 -26.76 14.84 -13.78
CA GLY A 540 -28.09 14.73 -13.16
C GLY A 540 -28.04 13.99 -11.83
N ALA A 541 -28.70 12.84 -11.76
CA ALA A 541 -28.71 11.92 -10.63
C ALA A 541 -27.59 10.85 -10.63
N ILE A 542 -26.61 10.89 -11.54
CA ILE A 542 -25.53 9.89 -11.67
C ILE A 542 -24.15 10.56 -11.57
N SER A 543 -23.29 10.07 -10.68
CA SER A 543 -21.88 10.50 -10.59
C SER A 543 -20.93 9.33 -10.85
N ALA A 544 -19.83 9.57 -11.57
CA ALA A 544 -18.74 8.61 -11.76
C ALA A 544 -17.40 9.12 -11.19
N ALA A 545 -16.63 8.23 -10.55
CA ALA A 545 -15.30 8.54 -10.04
C ALA A 545 -14.33 7.36 -10.21
N PHE A 546 -13.04 7.67 -10.36
CA PHE A 546 -11.98 6.67 -10.60
C PHE A 546 -10.83 6.83 -9.60
N THR A 547 -10.28 5.73 -9.09
CA THR A 547 -9.04 5.77 -8.31
C THR A 547 -7.85 6.14 -9.21
N ARG A 548 -6.75 6.62 -8.62
CA ARG A 548 -5.57 7.13 -9.35
C ARG A 548 -5.90 8.23 -10.40
N SER A 549 -7.07 8.88 -10.30
CA SER A 549 -7.42 10.13 -11.02
C SER A 549 -6.92 11.39 -10.29
N GLY A 550 -6.74 11.28 -8.97
CA GLY A 550 -6.56 12.40 -8.05
C GLY A 550 -7.78 12.70 -7.17
N VAL A 551 -8.91 12.01 -7.38
CA VAL A 551 -10.02 11.93 -6.43
C VAL A 551 -9.64 11.02 -5.24
N ASP A 552 -9.91 11.47 -4.01
CA ASP A 552 -9.82 10.65 -2.79
C ASP A 552 -11.17 9.95 -2.55
N ILE A 553 -11.23 8.67 -2.91
CA ILE A 553 -12.43 7.83 -2.79
C ILE A 553 -12.77 7.52 -1.32
N GLU A 554 -11.78 7.44 -0.42
CA GLU A 554 -12.04 7.23 1.01
C GLU A 554 -12.70 8.48 1.63
N ALA A 555 -12.19 9.68 1.32
CA ALA A 555 -12.81 10.92 1.77
C ALA A 555 -14.22 11.14 1.18
N LEU A 556 -14.43 10.79 -0.10
CA LEU A 556 -15.74 10.88 -0.74
C LEU A 556 -16.78 9.97 -0.08
N LEU A 557 -16.39 8.74 0.30
CA LEU A 557 -17.25 7.80 1.02
C LEU A 557 -17.55 8.29 2.45
N ILE A 558 -16.53 8.78 3.16
CA ILE A 558 -16.69 9.35 4.52
C ILE A 558 -17.69 10.50 4.52
N ALA A 559 -17.64 11.40 3.52
CA ALA A 559 -18.62 12.48 3.39
C ALA A 559 -20.06 11.96 3.34
N ARG A 560 -20.35 10.90 2.55
CA ARG A 560 -21.70 10.30 2.49
C ARG A 560 -22.12 9.66 3.83
N ILE A 561 -21.19 9.07 4.56
CA ILE A 561 -21.43 8.53 5.91
C ILE A 561 -21.65 9.66 6.95
N GLU A 562 -21.05 10.83 6.77
CA GLU A 562 -21.28 12.01 7.61
C GLU A 562 -22.61 12.71 7.30
N ASP A 563 -23.00 12.78 6.02
CA ASP A 563 -24.26 13.37 5.55
C ASP A 563 -25.51 12.51 5.83
N ALA A 564 -25.39 11.18 5.98
CA ALA A 564 -26.53 10.29 6.24
C ALA A 564 -27.26 10.60 7.56
N GLN A 565 -28.60 10.58 7.54
CA GLN A 565 -29.47 11.04 8.63
C GLN A 565 -30.30 9.94 9.31
N THR A 566 -30.57 8.83 8.62
CA THR A 566 -31.56 7.81 9.03
C THR A 566 -31.07 6.37 8.88
N SER A 567 -30.49 5.98 7.74
CA SER A 567 -29.94 4.63 7.51
C SER A 567 -28.70 4.61 6.61
N ILE A 568 -27.84 3.62 6.85
CA ILE A 568 -26.74 3.19 5.98
C ILE A 568 -26.75 1.66 5.94
N ASP A 569 -27.11 1.10 4.79
CA ASP A 569 -27.10 -0.34 4.56
C ASP A 569 -25.98 -0.68 3.57
N VAL A 570 -25.10 -1.63 3.92
CA VAL A 570 -23.83 -1.88 3.20
C VAL A 570 -23.69 -3.34 2.81
N ALA A 571 -23.55 -3.64 1.51
CA ALA A 571 -23.16 -4.95 1.02
C ALA A 571 -21.77 -4.86 0.39
N ALA A 572 -20.73 -5.18 1.17
CA ALA A 572 -19.34 -5.04 0.75
C ALA A 572 -18.44 -6.20 1.22
N PHE A 573 -17.83 -6.86 0.23
CA PHE A 573 -16.97 -8.05 0.32
C PHE A 573 -15.84 -8.01 1.36
N GLU A 574 -15.02 -6.95 1.40
CA GLU A 574 -13.85 -6.83 2.29
C GLU A 574 -13.72 -5.42 2.90
N PHE A 575 -13.07 -5.31 4.06
CA PHE A 575 -12.93 -4.05 4.81
C PHE A 575 -11.58 -3.96 5.58
N ASP A 576 -10.87 -2.83 5.45
CA ASP A 576 -9.68 -2.51 6.28
C ASP A 576 -9.57 -1.02 6.70
N LEU A 577 -10.54 -0.17 6.32
CA LEU A 577 -10.44 1.29 6.43
C LEU A 577 -10.90 1.83 7.79
N ASP A 578 -9.96 2.00 8.72
CA ASP A 578 -10.21 2.54 10.07
C ASP A 578 -10.97 3.87 10.10
N ARG A 579 -10.75 4.78 9.14
CA ARG A 579 -11.45 6.08 9.05
C ARG A 579 -12.93 5.92 8.69
N VAL A 580 -13.24 4.98 7.79
CA VAL A 580 -14.60 4.61 7.41
C VAL A 580 -15.31 3.93 8.59
N ALA A 581 -14.61 3.08 9.34
CA ALA A 581 -15.12 2.50 10.57
C ALA A 581 -15.41 3.58 11.64
N ASP A 582 -14.53 4.57 11.82
CA ASP A 582 -14.77 5.72 12.72
C ASP A 582 -15.99 6.55 12.30
N ALA A 583 -16.18 6.76 10.99
CA ALA A 583 -17.32 7.48 10.43
C ALA A 583 -18.64 6.71 10.65
N LEU A 584 -18.68 5.40 10.42
CA LEU A 584 -19.85 4.56 10.68
C LEU A 584 -20.19 4.50 12.17
N LEU A 585 -19.18 4.35 13.03
CA LEU A 585 -19.34 4.44 14.48
C LEU A 585 -19.83 5.84 14.90
N ALA A 586 -19.48 6.90 14.18
CA ALA A 586 -20.02 8.24 14.42
C ALA A 586 -21.48 8.37 13.97
N ALA A 587 -21.84 7.87 12.78
CA ALA A 587 -23.21 7.84 12.28
C ALA A 587 -24.15 7.08 13.23
N HIS A 588 -23.74 5.89 13.68
CA HIS A 588 -24.50 5.13 14.67
C HIS A 588 -24.69 5.90 15.99
N ARG A 589 -23.66 6.64 16.46
CA ARG A 589 -23.79 7.54 17.63
C ARG A 589 -24.68 8.76 17.37
N ARG A 590 -24.93 9.17 16.12
CA ARG A 590 -25.95 10.19 15.77
C ARG A 590 -27.38 9.62 15.82
N GLY A 591 -27.54 8.29 15.88
CA GLY A 591 -28.83 7.59 15.81
C GLY A 591 -29.15 7.04 14.42
N VAL A 592 -28.21 7.07 13.48
CA VAL A 592 -28.37 6.46 12.16
C VAL A 592 -28.37 4.93 12.31
N THR A 593 -29.31 4.26 11.64
CA THR A 593 -29.34 2.79 11.57
C THR A 593 -28.21 2.34 10.65
N VAL A 594 -27.34 1.44 11.09
CA VAL A 594 -26.26 0.88 10.27
C VAL A 594 -26.44 -0.62 10.19
N ARG A 595 -26.40 -1.19 8.99
CA ARG A 595 -26.39 -2.64 8.72
C ARG A 595 -25.30 -2.97 7.72
N TRP A 596 -24.64 -4.11 7.87
CA TRP A 596 -23.61 -4.56 6.93
C TRP A 596 -23.75 -6.05 6.61
N VAL A 597 -23.78 -6.41 5.32
CA VAL A 597 -23.55 -7.76 4.80
C VAL A 597 -22.14 -7.82 4.22
N THR A 598 -21.36 -8.80 4.64
CA THR A 598 -19.97 -9.05 4.19
C THR A 598 -19.81 -10.50 3.71
N ASP A 599 -18.67 -10.83 3.13
CA ASP A 599 -18.25 -12.21 2.85
C ASP A 599 -17.80 -12.93 4.15
N ASP A 600 -17.95 -14.25 4.25
CA ASP A 600 -17.52 -15.01 5.42
C ASP A 600 -15.98 -15.21 5.50
N GLU A 601 -15.36 -15.76 4.45
CA GLU A 601 -13.91 -16.00 4.34
C GLU A 601 -13.10 -14.70 4.28
N TYR A 602 -13.50 -13.74 3.44
CA TYR A 602 -12.74 -12.50 3.18
C TYR A 602 -13.19 -11.31 4.04
N GLY A 603 -14.33 -11.44 4.72
CA GLY A 603 -14.87 -10.45 5.65
C GLY A 603 -14.71 -10.85 7.13
N LEU A 604 -15.60 -11.69 7.65
CA LEU A 604 -15.69 -11.93 9.11
C LEU A 604 -14.54 -12.77 9.68
N ASP A 605 -14.12 -13.85 9.03
CA ASP A 605 -13.00 -14.67 9.54
C ASP A 605 -11.66 -13.91 9.37
N HIS A 606 -11.51 -13.19 8.25
CA HIS A 606 -10.36 -12.33 7.96
C HIS A 606 -10.26 -11.10 8.88
N ASP A 607 -11.35 -10.65 9.53
CA ASP A 607 -11.32 -9.56 10.53
C ASP A 607 -10.42 -9.87 11.74
N SER A 608 -10.03 -11.14 11.92
CA SER A 608 -9.07 -11.57 12.94
C SER A 608 -7.58 -11.35 12.58
N GLU A 609 -7.27 -10.93 11.34
CA GLU A 609 -5.90 -10.77 10.84
C GLU A 609 -5.23 -9.41 11.19
N PRO A 610 -3.89 -9.32 11.27
CA PRO A 610 -3.18 -8.11 11.68
C PRO A 610 -3.29 -6.96 10.66
N GLY A 611 -4.21 -6.03 10.92
CA GLY A 611 -4.55 -4.90 10.05
C GLY A 611 -6.07 -4.70 9.95
N HIS A 612 -6.81 -5.78 10.20
CA HIS A 612 -8.26 -5.79 10.28
C HIS A 612 -8.73 -5.65 11.74
N GLY A 613 -10.00 -5.97 12.01
CA GLY A 613 -10.66 -5.79 13.31
C GLY A 613 -11.78 -4.75 13.26
N GLN A 614 -12.05 -4.16 12.10
CA GLN A 614 -13.09 -3.14 11.93
C GLN A 614 -14.49 -3.73 12.09
N PHE A 615 -14.76 -4.97 11.67
CA PHE A 615 -16.06 -5.60 11.95
C PHE A 615 -16.25 -5.86 13.45
N GLY A 616 -15.21 -6.32 14.15
CA GLY A 616 -15.19 -6.42 15.61
C GLY A 616 -15.43 -5.09 16.30
N ARG A 617 -14.91 -3.98 15.76
CA ARG A 617 -15.20 -2.61 16.24
C ARG A 617 -16.67 -2.21 16.04
N LEU A 618 -17.28 -2.53 14.90
CA LEU A 618 -18.71 -2.26 14.62
C LEU A 618 -19.61 -3.10 15.55
N ALA A 619 -19.37 -4.42 15.63
CA ALA A 619 -20.12 -5.35 16.46
C ALA A 619 -20.03 -4.98 17.96
N ALA A 620 -18.86 -4.57 18.45
CA ALA A 620 -18.68 -4.09 19.82
C ALA A 620 -19.45 -2.79 20.15
N ALA A 621 -19.85 -2.02 19.13
CA ALA A 621 -20.72 -0.86 19.28
C ALA A 621 -22.22 -1.18 19.17
N GLY A 622 -22.59 -2.42 18.83
CA GLY A 622 -23.97 -2.87 18.62
C GLY A 622 -24.47 -2.74 17.18
N ILE A 623 -23.60 -2.44 16.22
CA ILE A 623 -23.93 -2.43 14.79
C ILE A 623 -23.98 -3.89 14.31
N PRO A 624 -25.10 -4.38 13.77
CA PRO A 624 -25.20 -5.75 13.28
C PRO A 624 -24.46 -5.91 11.95
N VAL A 625 -23.62 -6.95 11.88
CA VAL A 625 -22.94 -7.41 10.68
C VAL A 625 -23.38 -8.85 10.44
N HIS A 626 -23.88 -9.15 9.24
CA HIS A 626 -24.16 -10.49 8.75
C HIS A 626 -23.10 -10.87 7.70
N SER A 627 -22.90 -12.17 7.50
CA SER A 627 -22.19 -12.71 6.34
C SER A 627 -23.10 -13.65 5.56
N ASP A 628 -22.61 -14.13 4.42
CA ASP A 628 -23.06 -15.42 3.89
C ASP A 628 -22.58 -16.59 4.79
N ALA A 629 -22.70 -17.83 4.30
CA ALA A 629 -22.24 -19.04 4.98
C ALA A 629 -21.95 -20.16 3.97
N GLY A 630 -21.40 -19.80 2.82
CA GLY A 630 -21.32 -20.62 1.62
C GLY A 630 -19.91 -21.09 1.26
N THR A 631 -19.67 -21.19 -0.05
CA THR A 631 -18.33 -21.23 -0.67
C THR A 631 -18.32 -20.42 -1.98
N ALA A 632 -19.31 -19.54 -2.12
CA ALA A 632 -19.49 -18.61 -3.22
C ALA A 632 -19.45 -17.22 -2.58
N LEU A 633 -18.74 -16.29 -3.21
CA LEU A 633 -18.36 -15.06 -2.54
C LEU A 633 -19.54 -14.09 -2.49
N MET A 634 -19.73 -13.45 -1.34
CA MET A 634 -20.60 -12.27 -1.23
C MET A 634 -19.83 -11.07 -1.83
N HIS A 635 -19.75 -11.05 -3.16
CA HIS A 635 -18.82 -10.19 -3.89
C HIS A 635 -19.42 -8.82 -4.26
N ASN A 636 -20.57 -8.43 -3.71
CA ASN A 636 -21.10 -7.08 -3.81
C ASN A 636 -20.14 -6.00 -3.22
N LYS A 637 -20.31 -4.75 -3.67
CA LYS A 637 -19.61 -3.54 -3.15
C LYS A 637 -20.53 -2.30 -3.16
N PHE A 638 -21.79 -2.46 -2.75
CA PHE A 638 -22.78 -1.36 -2.76
C PHE A 638 -23.13 -0.85 -1.36
N TRP A 639 -23.53 0.42 -1.28
CA TRP A 639 -23.99 1.09 -0.06
C TRP A 639 -25.26 1.89 -0.38
N ILE A 640 -26.24 1.87 0.52
CA ILE A 640 -27.51 2.59 0.40
C ILE A 640 -27.59 3.58 1.57
N PHE A 641 -27.71 4.87 1.27
CA PHE A 641 -27.85 5.94 2.26
C PHE A 641 -29.27 6.49 2.22
N ASP A 642 -29.95 6.52 3.37
CA ASP A 642 -31.29 7.11 3.59
C ASP A 642 -32.38 6.70 2.57
N ASN A 643 -32.24 5.51 1.98
CA ASN A 643 -33.03 5.02 0.83
C ASN A 643 -33.19 6.06 -0.31
N GLN A 644 -32.15 6.85 -0.55
CA GLN A 644 -32.13 7.94 -1.54
C GLN A 644 -30.87 7.96 -2.38
N THR A 645 -29.72 7.60 -1.81
CA THR A 645 -28.45 7.51 -2.54
C THR A 645 -27.95 6.06 -2.57
N VAL A 646 -27.50 5.58 -3.73
CA VAL A 646 -26.70 4.34 -3.83
C VAL A 646 -25.28 4.66 -4.27
N TRP A 647 -24.31 4.01 -3.65
CA TRP A 647 -22.91 3.95 -4.10
C TRP A 647 -22.63 2.51 -4.54
N THR A 648 -21.96 2.29 -5.66
CA THR A 648 -21.52 0.96 -6.13
C THR A 648 -20.26 1.09 -7.01
N GLY A 649 -19.81 -0.01 -7.62
CA GLY A 649 -18.71 -0.06 -8.58
C GLY A 649 -17.76 -1.22 -8.31
N SER A 650 -16.53 -1.13 -8.84
CA SER A 650 -15.51 -2.17 -8.63
C SER A 650 -14.73 -2.03 -7.32
N THR A 651 -14.99 -0.99 -6.52
CA THR A 651 -14.14 -0.58 -5.39
C THR A 651 -14.41 -1.38 -4.11
N ASN A 652 -13.49 -2.27 -3.75
CA ASN A 652 -13.40 -2.83 -2.40
C ASN A 652 -13.07 -1.73 -1.36
N ILE A 653 -13.59 -1.85 -0.13
CA ILE A 653 -13.46 -0.84 0.93
C ILE A 653 -12.15 -1.06 1.73
N THR A 654 -11.05 -1.11 1.00
CA THR A 654 -9.69 -1.35 1.53
C THR A 654 -8.69 -0.29 1.06
N LEU A 655 -7.56 -0.20 1.74
CA LEU A 655 -6.44 0.69 1.41
C LEU A 655 -5.87 0.38 0.02
N ASN A 656 -5.88 -0.90 -0.37
CA ASN A 656 -5.53 -1.31 -1.73
C ASN A 656 -6.63 -0.86 -2.72
N GLY A 657 -7.90 -1.16 -2.40
CA GLY A 657 -9.06 -0.84 -3.23
C GLY A 657 -9.21 0.65 -3.56
N THR A 658 -9.04 1.52 -2.57
CA THR A 658 -9.26 2.98 -2.69
C THR A 658 -8.04 3.76 -3.18
N GLN A 659 -6.80 3.33 -2.86
CA GLN A 659 -5.59 4.14 -3.13
C GLN A 659 -4.64 3.58 -4.20
N ARG A 660 -4.62 2.25 -4.43
CA ARG A 660 -3.57 1.58 -5.23
C ARG A 660 -4.10 0.93 -6.49
N ASN A 661 -5.22 0.22 -6.36
CA ASN A 661 -5.84 -0.50 -7.47
C ASN A 661 -6.50 0.50 -8.44
N ASN A 662 -6.60 0.18 -9.73
CA ASN A 662 -7.49 0.94 -10.63
C ASN A 662 -8.92 0.43 -10.46
N ASN A 663 -9.81 1.33 -10.09
CA ASN A 663 -11.16 1.04 -9.63
C ASN A 663 -12.10 2.18 -10.01
N ASN A 664 -13.39 1.86 -10.18
CA ASN A 664 -14.43 2.85 -10.37
C ASN A 664 -15.42 2.86 -9.19
N VAL A 665 -16.10 3.99 -9.05
CA VAL A 665 -17.26 4.20 -8.20
C VAL A 665 -18.34 4.85 -9.05
N LEU A 666 -19.57 4.37 -8.92
CA LEU A 666 -20.79 5.01 -9.37
C LEU A 666 -21.58 5.46 -8.13
N ILE A 667 -22.19 6.64 -8.21
CA ILE A 667 -23.13 7.13 -7.20
C ILE A 667 -24.44 7.51 -7.90
N PHE A 668 -25.57 7.13 -7.33
CA PHE A 668 -26.90 7.39 -7.85
C PHE A 668 -27.74 8.13 -6.80
N GLU A 669 -28.08 9.39 -7.06
CA GLU A 669 -28.96 10.21 -6.22
C GLU A 669 -30.44 9.93 -6.57
N SER A 670 -30.85 8.67 -6.47
CA SER A 670 -32.19 8.21 -6.85
C SER A 670 -32.76 7.20 -5.86
N ALA A 671 -33.87 7.57 -5.22
CA ALA A 671 -34.65 6.68 -4.37
C ALA A 671 -35.22 5.45 -5.13
N ALA A 672 -35.37 5.52 -6.46
CA ALA A 672 -35.79 4.40 -7.29
C ALA A 672 -34.63 3.40 -7.55
N VAL A 673 -33.38 3.88 -7.61
CA VAL A 673 -32.19 3.01 -7.60
C VAL A 673 -31.99 2.42 -6.20
N ALA A 674 -32.20 3.22 -5.15
CA ALA A 674 -32.16 2.73 -3.77
C ALA A 674 -33.21 1.61 -3.53
N GLU A 675 -34.46 1.78 -3.95
CA GLU A 675 -35.49 0.73 -3.85
C GLU A 675 -35.14 -0.56 -4.62
N ILE A 676 -34.31 -0.49 -5.68
CA ILE A 676 -33.78 -1.67 -6.35
C ILE A 676 -32.74 -2.38 -5.48
N TYR A 677 -31.70 -1.67 -5.04
CA TYR A 677 -30.64 -2.23 -4.20
C TYR A 677 -31.12 -2.63 -2.79
N THR A 678 -32.19 -2.03 -2.27
CA THR A 678 -32.78 -2.41 -0.97
C THR A 678 -33.44 -3.78 -1.01
N ARG A 679 -33.99 -4.26 -2.15
CA ARG A 679 -34.54 -5.62 -2.23
C ARG A 679 -33.45 -6.67 -2.06
N GLU A 680 -32.46 -6.60 -2.95
CA GLU A 680 -31.18 -7.33 -2.90
C GLU A 680 -30.56 -7.30 -1.48
N PHE A 681 -30.49 -6.11 -0.86
CA PHE A 681 -29.98 -6.00 0.51
C PHE A 681 -30.83 -6.77 1.53
N GLU A 682 -32.16 -6.65 1.51
CA GLU A 682 -33.04 -7.36 2.45
C GLU A 682 -33.07 -8.88 2.21
N GLU A 683 -32.82 -9.34 0.97
CA GLU A 683 -32.69 -10.74 0.61
C GLU A 683 -31.43 -11.35 1.23
N MET A 684 -30.25 -10.74 0.99
CA MET A 684 -29.01 -11.10 1.68
C MET A 684 -29.11 -10.95 3.20
N TRP A 685 -29.76 -9.88 3.70
CA TRP A 685 -29.97 -9.64 5.13
C TRP A 685 -30.82 -10.73 5.79
N ALA A 686 -31.75 -11.33 5.04
CA ALA A 686 -32.56 -12.48 5.44
C ALA A 686 -31.86 -13.84 5.24
N GLY A 687 -30.64 -13.86 4.71
CA GLY A 687 -29.84 -15.07 4.47
C GLY A 687 -30.15 -15.77 3.14
N GLN A 688 -30.57 -15.02 2.11
CA GLN A 688 -30.78 -15.50 0.75
C GLN A 688 -29.61 -15.01 -0.12
N PHE A 689 -28.88 -15.96 -0.71
CA PHE A 689 -27.63 -15.73 -1.43
C PHE A 689 -27.54 -16.67 -2.64
N GLY A 690 -26.80 -16.23 -3.66
CA GLY A 690 -26.54 -16.97 -4.89
C GLY A 690 -27.81 -17.33 -5.68
N ALA A 691 -27.74 -18.36 -6.52
CA ALA A 691 -28.82 -18.74 -7.46
C ALA A 691 -30.13 -19.26 -6.81
N GLY A 692 -30.27 -19.12 -5.49
CA GLY A 692 -31.53 -19.29 -4.76
C GLY A 692 -32.29 -17.97 -4.51
N SER A 693 -31.67 -16.82 -4.75
CA SER A 693 -32.24 -15.49 -4.50
C SER A 693 -33.42 -15.16 -5.45
N PRO A 694 -34.43 -14.41 -4.97
CA PRO A 694 -35.55 -13.90 -5.78
C PRO A 694 -35.18 -12.96 -6.95
N SER A 695 -34.75 -13.50 -8.11
CA SER A 695 -34.54 -12.70 -9.33
C SER A 695 -35.68 -11.70 -9.60
N HIS A 696 -35.31 -10.43 -9.66
CA HIS A 696 -36.21 -9.30 -9.72
C HIS A 696 -36.03 -8.45 -11.00
N VAL A 697 -35.24 -8.91 -11.99
CA VAL A 697 -34.93 -8.25 -13.28
C VAL A 697 -36.06 -7.44 -13.92
N GLY A 698 -37.30 -7.95 -13.91
CA GLY A 698 -38.48 -7.26 -14.45
C GLY A 698 -38.90 -5.97 -13.72
N ALA A 699 -38.22 -5.62 -12.63
CA ALA A 699 -38.40 -4.42 -11.82
C ALA A 699 -37.04 -3.74 -11.51
N GLN A 700 -36.05 -3.88 -12.39
CA GLN A 700 -34.68 -3.34 -12.22
C GLN A 700 -34.23 -2.43 -13.36
N THR A 701 -35.18 -1.89 -14.13
CA THR A 701 -34.93 -0.82 -15.10
C THR A 701 -35.57 0.49 -14.61
N VAL A 702 -34.82 1.58 -14.67
CA VAL A 702 -35.26 2.93 -14.26
C VAL A 702 -34.79 3.95 -15.29
N GLU A 703 -35.52 5.05 -15.44
CA GLU A 703 -35.13 6.20 -16.26
C GLU A 703 -34.76 7.37 -15.34
N LEU A 704 -33.52 7.85 -15.41
CA LEU A 704 -33.00 8.95 -14.58
C LEU A 704 -32.72 10.16 -15.48
N ASP A 705 -33.50 11.23 -15.36
CA ASP A 705 -33.40 12.44 -16.19
C ASP A 705 -33.39 12.19 -17.72
N GLY A 706 -33.96 11.06 -18.16
CA GLY A 706 -33.98 10.62 -19.56
C GLY A 706 -32.91 9.57 -19.93
N ILE A 707 -32.05 9.18 -18.99
CA ILE A 707 -31.06 8.09 -19.14
C ILE A 707 -31.68 6.76 -18.72
N PRO A 708 -31.79 5.76 -19.61
CA PRO A 708 -32.07 4.38 -19.23
C PRO A 708 -30.92 3.78 -18.39
N VAL A 709 -31.29 3.25 -17.22
CA VAL A 709 -30.39 2.50 -16.33
C VAL A 709 -31.02 1.14 -16.04
N GLU A 710 -30.26 0.08 -16.28
CA GLU A 710 -30.62 -1.32 -16.01
C GLU A 710 -29.63 -1.88 -14.98
N ILE A 711 -30.16 -2.44 -13.89
CA ILE A 711 -29.39 -3.01 -12.79
C ILE A 711 -29.65 -4.52 -12.78
N LEU A 712 -28.62 -5.33 -12.57
CA LEU A 712 -28.72 -6.78 -12.55
C LEU A 712 -27.93 -7.33 -11.37
N PHE A 713 -28.50 -8.34 -10.71
CA PHE A 713 -27.85 -9.08 -9.66
C PHE A 713 -27.48 -10.48 -10.18
N GLY A 714 -26.27 -10.92 -9.83
CA GLY A 714 -25.72 -12.20 -10.20
C GLY A 714 -25.69 -13.10 -8.98
N PRO A 715 -25.95 -14.41 -9.14
CA PRO A 715 -26.13 -15.12 -10.41
C PRO A 715 -27.58 -15.20 -10.94
N GLU A 716 -28.60 -14.87 -10.14
CA GLU A 716 -30.02 -15.16 -10.44
C GLU A 716 -30.61 -14.41 -11.65
N ASP A 717 -30.18 -13.19 -11.99
CA ASP A 717 -30.64 -12.50 -13.21
C ASP A 717 -29.88 -12.93 -14.49
N ARG A 718 -28.93 -13.87 -14.41
CA ARG A 718 -28.10 -14.38 -15.53
C ARG A 718 -27.32 -13.28 -16.26
N VAL A 719 -26.53 -12.55 -15.49
CA VAL A 719 -25.82 -11.33 -15.91
C VAL A 719 -24.97 -11.53 -17.18
N ALA A 720 -24.25 -12.66 -17.32
CA ALA A 720 -23.40 -12.88 -18.49
C ALA A 720 -24.18 -13.13 -19.79
N ASP A 721 -25.39 -13.70 -19.75
CA ASP A 721 -26.25 -13.79 -20.94
C ASP A 721 -26.64 -12.39 -21.42
N ARG A 722 -27.06 -11.51 -20.49
CA ARG A 722 -27.48 -10.14 -20.81
C ARG A 722 -26.32 -9.29 -21.33
N LEU A 723 -25.12 -9.44 -20.76
CA LEU A 723 -23.88 -8.86 -21.28
C LEU A 723 -23.51 -9.41 -22.65
N THR A 724 -23.63 -10.73 -22.87
CA THR A 724 -23.32 -11.36 -24.15
C THR A 724 -24.24 -10.84 -25.26
N GLN A 725 -25.54 -10.66 -24.99
CA GLN A 725 -26.45 -10.01 -25.96
C GLN A 725 -26.07 -8.53 -26.20
N LEU A 726 -25.78 -7.76 -25.13
CA LEU A 726 -25.37 -6.35 -25.26
C LEU A 726 -24.10 -6.18 -26.11
N ILE A 727 -23.13 -7.08 -25.96
CA ILE A 727 -21.93 -7.14 -26.82
C ILE A 727 -22.31 -7.44 -28.28
N LEU A 728 -23.19 -8.43 -28.51
CA LEU A 728 -23.61 -8.81 -29.87
C LEU A 728 -24.37 -7.68 -30.58
N ASP A 729 -25.18 -6.93 -29.84
CA ASP A 729 -25.98 -5.79 -30.32
C ASP A 729 -25.15 -4.55 -30.68
N ALA A 730 -23.87 -4.46 -30.30
CA ALA A 730 -22.99 -3.32 -30.62
C ALA A 730 -22.87 -3.07 -32.14
N GLN A 731 -22.94 -1.80 -32.56
CA GLN A 731 -23.00 -1.40 -33.98
C GLN A 731 -21.72 -0.74 -34.50
N ASP A 732 -20.96 -0.05 -33.65
CA ASP A 732 -19.83 0.80 -34.03
C ASP A 732 -18.52 0.36 -33.35
N ASN A 733 -18.47 0.25 -32.01
CA ASN A 733 -17.24 -0.12 -31.31
C ASN A 733 -17.44 -0.66 -29.88
N ILE A 734 -16.42 -1.36 -29.35
CA ILE A 734 -16.43 -1.87 -27.96
C ILE A 734 -15.07 -1.64 -27.31
N LYS A 735 -15.05 -1.09 -26.10
CA LYS A 735 -13.84 -0.94 -25.27
C LYS A 735 -14.07 -1.58 -23.90
N PHE A 736 -13.13 -2.37 -23.36
CA PHE A 736 -13.32 -3.03 -22.05
C PHE A 736 -12.09 -2.99 -21.14
N MET A 737 -12.34 -3.05 -19.83
CA MET A 737 -11.30 -3.20 -18.81
C MET A 737 -11.73 -4.29 -17.83
N ALA A 738 -10.97 -5.39 -17.77
CA ALA A 738 -11.34 -6.60 -17.05
C ALA A 738 -10.26 -7.08 -16.07
N PHE A 739 -10.59 -7.06 -14.77
CA PHE A 739 -9.77 -7.65 -13.71
C PHE A 739 -9.58 -9.15 -13.89
N SER A 740 -10.63 -9.87 -14.27
CA SER A 740 -10.59 -11.29 -14.59
C SER A 740 -11.59 -11.58 -15.69
N PHE A 741 -11.14 -12.28 -16.73
CA PHE A 741 -11.94 -12.59 -17.91
C PHE A 741 -11.64 -14.01 -18.38
N THR A 742 -12.59 -14.90 -18.11
CA THR A 742 -12.53 -16.36 -18.36
C THR A 742 -13.88 -16.94 -18.81
N HIS A 743 -14.85 -16.08 -19.13
CA HIS A 743 -16.20 -16.50 -19.54
C HIS A 743 -16.30 -16.64 -21.07
N ASP A 744 -16.33 -17.88 -21.55
CA ASP A 744 -16.32 -18.24 -22.97
C ASP A 744 -17.30 -17.43 -23.84
N GLY A 745 -18.59 -17.36 -23.47
CA GLY A 745 -19.61 -16.73 -24.32
C GLY A 745 -19.38 -15.23 -24.62
N MET A 746 -18.88 -14.47 -23.64
CA MET A 746 -18.49 -13.07 -23.82
C MET A 746 -17.18 -12.95 -24.62
N GLY A 747 -16.26 -13.90 -24.47
CA GLY A 747 -15.04 -13.98 -25.29
C GLY A 747 -15.33 -14.30 -26.76
N GLU A 748 -16.22 -15.26 -27.03
CA GLU A 748 -16.70 -15.60 -28.37
C GLU A 748 -17.48 -14.43 -29.01
N ALA A 749 -18.35 -13.75 -28.25
CA ALA A 749 -19.05 -12.56 -28.72
C ALA A 749 -18.08 -11.42 -29.07
N LEU A 750 -17.12 -11.10 -28.21
CA LEU A 750 -16.08 -10.09 -28.52
C LEU A 750 -15.21 -10.51 -29.70
N GLN A 751 -14.89 -11.80 -29.86
CA GLN A 751 -14.17 -12.32 -31.02
C GLN A 751 -14.97 -12.15 -32.32
N GLN A 752 -16.30 -12.34 -32.28
CA GLN A 752 -17.19 -12.07 -33.41
C GLN A 752 -17.24 -10.56 -33.72
N LYS A 753 -17.51 -9.70 -32.73
CA LYS A 753 -17.58 -8.24 -32.93
C LYS A 753 -16.25 -7.64 -33.37
N ALA A 754 -15.13 -8.21 -32.95
CA ALA A 754 -13.81 -7.82 -33.45
C ALA A 754 -13.64 -8.08 -34.96
N GLN A 755 -14.26 -9.14 -35.49
CA GLN A 755 -14.25 -9.46 -36.92
C GLN A 755 -15.28 -8.65 -37.72
N GLU A 756 -16.44 -8.35 -37.13
CA GLU A 756 -17.51 -7.53 -37.75
C GLU A 756 -17.14 -6.04 -37.81
N LEU A 757 -16.74 -5.46 -36.69
CA LEU A 757 -16.54 -4.01 -36.52
C LEU A 757 -15.10 -3.58 -36.79
N GLY A 758 -14.12 -4.45 -36.48
CA GLY A 758 -12.69 -4.07 -36.46
C GLY A 758 -12.30 -3.11 -35.32
N ALA A 759 -13.25 -2.71 -34.48
CA ALA A 759 -13.14 -1.66 -33.47
C ALA A 759 -13.37 -2.17 -32.04
N VAL A 760 -12.85 -3.37 -31.72
CA VAL A 760 -12.84 -3.91 -30.35
C VAL A 760 -11.47 -3.68 -29.71
N GLN A 761 -11.44 -3.04 -28.54
CA GLN A 761 -10.24 -2.76 -27.76
C GLN A 761 -10.40 -3.24 -26.30
N GLY A 762 -9.32 -3.68 -25.64
CA GLY A 762 -9.43 -4.26 -24.31
C GLY A 762 -8.17 -4.21 -23.44
N ILE A 763 -8.36 -4.03 -22.14
CA ILE A 763 -7.29 -4.07 -21.12
C ILE A 763 -7.60 -5.18 -20.12
N PHE A 764 -6.66 -6.12 -20.00
CA PHE A 764 -6.69 -7.24 -19.06
C PHE A 764 -5.76 -6.97 -17.88
N GLU A 765 -6.11 -7.40 -16.67
CA GLU A 765 -5.15 -7.39 -15.54
C GLU A 765 -4.03 -8.42 -15.78
N ALA A 766 -2.79 -7.99 -15.62
CA ALA A 766 -1.61 -8.71 -16.12
C ALA A 766 -1.28 -10.03 -15.38
N ARG A 767 -1.77 -10.23 -14.15
CA ARG A 767 -1.49 -11.43 -13.31
C ARG A 767 -2.62 -12.46 -13.39
N SER A 768 -3.88 -12.03 -13.35
CA SER A 768 -5.05 -12.90 -13.50
C SER A 768 -5.07 -13.56 -14.89
N SER A 769 -4.69 -12.79 -15.90
CA SER A 769 -4.75 -13.16 -17.32
C SER A 769 -3.52 -13.95 -17.78
N ALA A 770 -2.55 -14.19 -16.90
CA ALA A 770 -1.39 -15.05 -17.13
C ALA A 770 -1.72 -16.56 -17.02
N THR A 771 -2.94 -16.95 -17.42
CA THR A 771 -3.47 -18.32 -17.30
C THR A 771 -4.11 -18.78 -18.62
N GLU A 772 -4.08 -20.09 -18.89
CA GLU A 772 -4.63 -20.65 -20.15
C GLU A 772 -6.15 -20.54 -20.27
N HIS A 773 -6.85 -20.24 -19.16
CA HIS A 773 -8.29 -19.99 -19.12
C HIS A 773 -8.66 -18.53 -19.41
N SER A 774 -7.68 -17.64 -19.66
CA SER A 774 -7.96 -16.24 -19.92
C SER A 774 -8.30 -15.97 -21.39
N GLU A 775 -9.37 -15.20 -21.60
CA GLU A 775 -9.78 -14.71 -22.92
C GLU A 775 -8.72 -13.87 -23.64
N LEU A 776 -7.69 -13.41 -22.92
CA LEU A 776 -6.56 -12.66 -23.47
C LEU A 776 -5.93 -13.37 -24.67
N THR A 777 -5.74 -14.69 -24.61
CA THR A 777 -5.11 -15.45 -25.70
C THR A 777 -6.05 -15.64 -26.89
N ARG A 778 -7.35 -15.87 -26.64
CA ARG A 778 -8.38 -15.98 -27.69
C ARG A 778 -8.50 -14.66 -28.46
N LEU A 779 -8.67 -13.55 -27.74
CA LEU A 779 -8.82 -12.24 -28.36
C LEU A 779 -7.52 -11.73 -29.01
N HIS A 780 -6.35 -11.93 -28.40
CA HIS A 780 -5.07 -11.46 -28.97
C HIS A 780 -4.65 -12.24 -30.23
N CYS A 781 -4.78 -13.57 -30.23
CA CYS A 781 -4.19 -14.43 -31.25
C CYS A 781 -5.18 -14.98 -32.28
N GLN A 782 -6.50 -14.91 -32.01
CA GLN A 782 -7.54 -15.53 -32.85
C GLN A 782 -8.62 -14.52 -33.28
N SER A 783 -8.38 -13.22 -33.09
CA SER A 783 -9.31 -12.15 -33.49
C SER A 783 -8.55 -10.89 -33.94
N SER A 784 -9.30 -9.91 -34.45
CA SER A 784 -8.82 -8.56 -34.76
C SER A 784 -8.88 -7.59 -33.58
N ALA A 785 -9.22 -8.05 -32.36
CA ALA A 785 -9.32 -7.22 -31.17
C ALA A 785 -7.96 -6.68 -30.72
N GLN A 786 -7.89 -5.38 -30.45
CA GLN A 786 -6.69 -4.74 -29.93
C GLN A 786 -6.68 -4.89 -28.41
N VAL A 787 -6.04 -5.95 -27.90
CA VAL A 787 -5.97 -6.23 -26.46
C VAL A 787 -4.57 -5.97 -25.88
N ARG A 788 -4.54 -5.52 -24.63
CA ARG A 788 -3.34 -5.19 -23.84
C ARG A 788 -3.42 -5.76 -22.44
N THR A 789 -2.28 -5.92 -21.79
CA THR A 789 -2.18 -6.14 -20.34
C THR A 789 -1.88 -4.83 -19.63
N ASP A 790 -2.49 -4.61 -18.45
CA ASP A 790 -2.40 -3.35 -17.72
C ASP A 790 -0.98 -2.97 -17.25
N GLY A 791 -0.82 -1.71 -16.84
CA GLY A 791 0.46 -1.13 -16.39
C GLY A 791 0.56 -0.81 -14.90
N ASN A 792 -0.39 -1.25 -14.06
CA ASN A 792 -0.38 -0.95 -12.64
C ASN A 792 0.57 -1.89 -11.87
N PRO A 793 1.44 -1.40 -10.96
CA PRO A 793 2.17 -2.26 -10.03
C PRO A 793 1.27 -2.93 -8.97
N ALA A 794 0.19 -2.27 -8.55
CA ALA A 794 -0.97 -2.90 -7.89
C ALA A 794 -1.94 -3.46 -8.96
N ILE A 795 -3.17 -3.87 -8.65
CA ILE A 795 -4.07 -4.48 -9.64
C ILE A 795 -4.90 -3.46 -10.42
N MET A 796 -5.14 -3.72 -11.71
CA MET A 796 -6.24 -3.09 -12.45
C MET A 796 -7.51 -3.89 -12.17
N HIS A 797 -8.40 -3.34 -11.33
CA HIS A 797 -9.51 -4.08 -10.72
C HIS A 797 -10.89 -3.74 -11.35
N HIS A 798 -10.94 -2.87 -12.37
CA HIS A 798 -12.17 -2.59 -13.11
C HIS A 798 -12.83 -3.86 -13.67
N LYS A 799 -14.15 -3.83 -13.74
CA LYS A 799 -14.97 -4.72 -14.57
C LYS A 799 -15.88 -3.80 -15.36
N VAL A 800 -15.45 -3.45 -16.57
CA VAL A 800 -16.05 -2.39 -17.40
C VAL A 800 -16.16 -2.84 -18.85
N ILE A 801 -17.29 -2.55 -19.48
CA ILE A 801 -17.47 -2.58 -20.93
C ILE A 801 -18.09 -1.24 -21.35
N ILE A 802 -17.63 -0.67 -22.45
CA ILE A 802 -18.16 0.55 -23.06
C ILE A 802 -18.52 0.18 -24.49
N ILE A 803 -19.75 0.45 -24.90
CA ILE A 803 -20.31 0.04 -26.20
C ILE A 803 -20.83 1.28 -26.94
N ASP A 804 -20.43 1.38 -28.21
CA ASP A 804 -20.83 2.42 -29.17
C ASP A 804 -20.66 3.86 -28.65
N ASP A 805 -19.68 4.05 -27.75
CA ASP A 805 -19.38 5.30 -27.03
C ASP A 805 -20.58 5.94 -26.29
N ALA A 806 -21.65 5.16 -26.05
CA ALA A 806 -22.92 5.62 -25.47
C ALA A 806 -23.47 4.73 -24.35
N ILE A 807 -23.01 3.47 -24.23
CA ILE A 807 -23.47 2.54 -23.18
C ILE A 807 -22.29 2.16 -22.28
N THR A 808 -22.43 2.41 -20.98
CA THR A 808 -21.46 2.03 -19.95
C THR A 808 -21.98 0.84 -19.15
N VAL A 809 -21.13 -0.18 -19.00
CA VAL A 809 -21.30 -1.31 -18.10
C VAL A 809 -20.26 -1.20 -16.99
N ALA A 810 -20.68 -1.23 -15.72
CA ALA A 810 -19.78 -1.28 -14.58
C ALA A 810 -20.43 -1.96 -13.35
N GLY A 811 -19.63 -2.44 -12.41
CA GLY A 811 -20.12 -3.04 -11.18
C GLY A 811 -19.04 -3.85 -10.46
N SER A 812 -19.47 -4.81 -9.65
CA SER A 812 -18.58 -5.81 -9.03
C SER A 812 -18.31 -7.02 -9.93
N PHE A 813 -19.28 -7.34 -10.79
CA PHE A 813 -19.33 -8.56 -11.62
C PHE A 813 -18.07 -8.79 -12.48
N ASN A 814 -17.32 -9.85 -12.18
CA ASN A 814 -16.16 -10.25 -12.99
C ASN A 814 -16.58 -11.01 -14.25
N PHE A 815 -15.85 -10.89 -15.37
CA PHE A 815 -16.20 -11.53 -16.65
C PHE A 815 -15.82 -13.02 -16.68
N SER A 816 -16.30 -13.75 -15.69
CA SER A 816 -15.88 -15.11 -15.33
C SER A 816 -17.08 -15.96 -14.98
N ARG A 817 -17.01 -17.25 -15.31
CA ARG A 817 -18.08 -18.22 -15.01
C ARG A 817 -18.51 -18.23 -13.53
N ASN A 818 -17.58 -18.00 -12.59
CA ASN A 818 -17.90 -18.03 -11.16
C ASN A 818 -18.73 -16.82 -10.68
N ALA A 819 -18.67 -15.69 -11.39
CA ALA A 819 -19.56 -14.56 -11.13
C ALA A 819 -20.97 -14.79 -11.71
N ASP A 820 -21.07 -15.53 -12.82
CA ASP A 820 -22.35 -15.84 -13.48
C ASP A 820 -23.09 -17.04 -12.87
N GLU A 821 -22.37 -18.05 -12.38
CA GLU A 821 -22.95 -19.30 -11.86
C GLU A 821 -23.09 -19.33 -10.32
N ASN A 822 -22.29 -18.57 -9.56
CA ASN A 822 -22.14 -18.77 -8.10
C ASN A 822 -22.22 -17.52 -7.21
N ASN A 823 -21.35 -16.51 -7.44
CA ASN A 823 -21.16 -15.38 -6.49
C ASN A 823 -22.28 -14.35 -6.54
N ASP A 824 -22.64 -13.79 -5.38
CA ASP A 824 -23.46 -12.59 -5.25
C ASP A 824 -22.70 -11.36 -5.80
N GLU A 825 -23.17 -10.80 -6.91
CA GLU A 825 -22.50 -9.75 -7.68
C GLU A 825 -23.54 -8.72 -8.17
N ASN A 826 -23.18 -7.44 -8.34
CA ASN A 826 -24.04 -6.47 -9.03
C ASN A 826 -23.38 -5.86 -10.27
N LEU A 827 -24.22 -5.52 -11.22
CA LEU A 827 -23.88 -4.88 -12.48
C LEU A 827 -24.89 -3.76 -12.78
N VAL A 828 -24.39 -2.64 -13.32
CA VAL A 828 -25.22 -1.55 -13.84
C VAL A 828 -24.86 -1.28 -15.30
N ILE A 829 -25.88 -1.11 -16.13
CA ILE A 829 -25.82 -0.73 -17.54
C ILE A 829 -26.48 0.65 -17.67
N ILE A 830 -25.74 1.65 -18.14
CA ILE A 830 -26.15 3.06 -18.22
C ILE A 830 -26.08 3.51 -19.68
N GLN A 831 -27.19 4.01 -20.24
CA GLN A 831 -27.25 4.50 -21.62
C GLN A 831 -27.11 6.03 -21.67
N SER A 832 -25.88 6.53 -21.58
CA SER A 832 -25.51 7.95 -21.62
C SER A 832 -24.15 8.14 -22.28
N GLU A 833 -24.10 8.96 -23.33
CA GLU A 833 -22.85 9.40 -23.98
C GLU A 833 -21.91 10.13 -23.00
N GLU A 834 -22.46 10.88 -22.05
CA GLU A 834 -21.68 11.68 -21.10
C GLU A 834 -21.03 10.82 -20.00
N ILE A 835 -21.73 9.78 -19.52
CA ILE A 835 -21.14 8.77 -18.62
C ILE A 835 -20.19 7.84 -19.38
N ALA A 836 -20.50 7.47 -20.63
CA ALA A 836 -19.58 6.72 -21.47
C ALA A 836 -18.27 7.49 -21.70
N GLN A 837 -18.33 8.78 -22.04
CA GLN A 837 -17.16 9.65 -22.18
C GLN A 837 -16.26 9.65 -20.94
N ALA A 838 -16.82 9.67 -19.73
CA ALA A 838 -16.06 9.54 -18.49
C ALA A 838 -15.24 8.24 -18.42
N TYR A 839 -15.86 7.11 -18.78
CA TYR A 839 -15.22 5.80 -18.80
C TYR A 839 -14.27 5.62 -19.99
N LEU A 840 -14.49 6.33 -21.12
CA LEU A 840 -13.58 6.36 -22.28
C LEU A 840 -12.29 7.12 -21.97
N GLU A 841 -12.39 8.24 -21.24
CA GLU A 841 -11.23 8.96 -20.74
C GLU A 841 -10.42 8.07 -19.78
N GLU A 842 -11.09 7.39 -18.84
CA GLU A 842 -10.40 6.42 -17.97
C GLU A 842 -9.76 5.26 -18.76
N PHE A 843 -10.46 4.70 -19.74
CA PHE A 843 -9.92 3.69 -20.64
C PHE A 843 -8.65 4.17 -21.33
N GLU A 844 -8.63 5.38 -21.90
CA GLU A 844 -7.45 5.92 -22.58
C GLU A 844 -6.29 6.19 -21.60
N ARG A 845 -6.57 6.69 -20.38
CA ARG A 845 -5.53 6.81 -19.32
C ARG A 845 -4.89 5.45 -19.00
N ARG A 846 -5.68 4.38 -18.92
CA ARG A 846 -5.17 3.02 -18.67
C ARG A 846 -4.52 2.41 -19.91
N TRP A 847 -5.02 2.70 -21.10
CA TRP A 847 -4.50 2.22 -22.39
C TRP A 847 -3.09 2.75 -22.66
N GLN A 848 -2.80 3.99 -22.26
CA GLN A 848 -1.46 4.58 -22.32
C GLN A 848 -0.47 3.96 -21.31
N GLU A 849 -0.96 3.49 -20.14
CA GLU A 849 -0.17 2.71 -19.18
C GLU A 849 0.02 1.24 -19.62
N ALA A 850 -0.96 0.68 -20.34
CA ALA A 850 -1.03 -0.73 -20.71
C ALA A 850 -0.06 -1.11 -21.84
N SER A 851 0.51 -2.31 -21.73
CA SER A 851 1.52 -2.87 -22.64
C SER A 851 0.96 -3.97 -23.55
N ALA A 852 1.68 -4.30 -24.62
CA ALA A 852 1.34 -5.45 -25.46
C ALA A 852 1.34 -6.75 -24.63
N PRO A 853 0.40 -7.70 -24.88
CA PRO A 853 0.31 -8.93 -24.10
C PRO A 853 1.58 -9.77 -24.14
N GLY A 854 1.98 -10.33 -22.99
CA GLY A 854 3.15 -11.20 -22.87
C GLY A 854 2.97 -12.63 -23.40
N VAL A 855 1.99 -12.89 -24.26
CA VAL A 855 1.64 -14.22 -24.78
C VAL A 855 2.10 -14.42 -26.22
N GLU A 856 2.70 -15.57 -26.53
CA GLU A 856 3.09 -15.93 -27.89
C GLU A 856 1.92 -16.53 -28.67
N CYS A 857 1.49 -15.88 -29.75
CA CYS A 857 0.62 -16.50 -30.75
C CYS A 857 1.39 -17.55 -31.55
N ARG A 858 0.81 -18.75 -31.72
CA ARG A 858 1.46 -19.94 -32.31
C ARG A 858 0.54 -20.65 -33.30
#